data_AF-A0A2K4ZQ97-F1
#
_entry.id   AF-A0A2K4ZQ97-F1
#
_cell.length_a   1.000
_cell.length_b   1.000
_cell.length_c   1.000
_cell.angle_alpha   90.00
_cell.angle_beta   90.00
_cell.angle_gamma   90.00
#
_symmetry.space_group_name_H-M   'P 1'
#
loop_
_entity.id
_entity.type
_entity.pdbx_description
1 polymer ?
#
loop_
_entity_poly.entity_id
_entity_poly.type
_entity_poly.pdbx_seq_one_letter_code
_entity_poly.pdbx_strand_id
1 'polypeptide(L)'
;MRNNLYIPSIDAKDLYLSNNFIKSTPYGYKLTRKDGTDNLGKYINSFDYSLDLIELRDVARKAYGKKDSLSFEYKGKEYSSKIINVTFKYAVKEFNKTAKNTYVRNGYNLRNYDLTDGYAIDVDSNGENILVALKTDEPFYNSVDTTLLPSYFACTYDKEKMTYTYLLVKTIKTVKSAKWLREWCYENGFICNGIHYCRFKRSSGSARVGKCLFIDKRLYPDMHKSEQCGLDIKKGDELDIAAFEAYISLPTSSIIDTLEIRPENILVVNDWTSVFHDNAVCTDLDEDGWLKTEEKEMEISNSIWDGQSLIDFSMMGKYLSKGMLLLRNKFFKSCCFNTNIQKFFEDNNIMNVSQLKGATIAKDIKDIKLITTPSSIKFYKFGDLRTWLENIYPFFGIVKHDKDTHYFGGRMVQAHYQLLNTLQLSQDEIKHIAKDGLDYINLVNTDVDIMRYHLKFSDTEDDTEFEDNNIMRNKNEVVYKLLNYDCDFHKTRIYYDFKKDLCRSYLRNMKKGHILLNGTYATLFGNPYEMLLQSIGKFDGTSILKSGTVHNTRYPYGCDILGSRSPHVTIGNILITKNVENETIDRYFNLTPNIICINSIGENILERLSGADFDSDTLLITDNKILINSAKKNYHIFKVPTRNINPPKSKRHYTPIDLSDLDDKTSNNKIGEIVNLSQELNSLLWDIVSKSGQSVEEQYEQIKEIYYDVCQLDVMSNIEIDKAKKEYPVDTTRELKRMRKKYENLLTTSDGRKRTPYFLGFIADTKNYKNVNRKDYQKYNTSMDYLHNCIAKKRARKSMGSGFLSIADIFSPKKFNKNLVNKKQVTKIIKLASSTSDYIKMISGNASFYENRCYYITRAKEELLYEINKMKINEHTMYRLLKNLDTKHDTSVKNLLFYVLFNYKNDILTNMLVQYKKVNTFLYEDKTGEIYVYGINFSKKSSPKAIL
;
A
#
# COMPACT_ATOMS: atom_id res chain seq x y z
N MET A 1 23.69 8.92 -5.08
CA MET A 1 22.84 7.89 -5.74
C MET A 1 21.42 8.02 -5.22
N ARG A 2 20.38 8.06 -6.07
CA ARG A 2 18.97 8.10 -5.62
C ARG A 2 18.37 6.69 -5.41
N ASN A 3 19.22 5.69 -5.18
CA ASN A 3 18.80 4.29 -5.10
C ASN A 3 18.47 3.88 -3.66
N ASN A 4 17.43 3.05 -3.52
CA ASN A 4 17.07 2.38 -2.28
C ASN A 4 18.13 1.36 -1.86
N LEU A 5 18.30 1.16 -0.56
CA LEU A 5 19.13 0.08 -0.02
C LEU A 5 18.27 -1.15 0.27
N TYR A 6 18.58 -2.30 -0.35
CA TYR A 6 17.95 -3.56 0.06
C TYR A 6 18.52 -4.00 1.41
N ILE A 7 17.63 -4.28 2.37
CA ILE A 7 18.00 -4.62 3.75
C ILE A 7 17.39 -5.97 4.17
N PRO A 8 18.06 -6.72 5.08
CA PRO A 8 17.52 -7.95 5.64
C PRO A 8 16.20 -7.75 6.39
N SER A 9 15.31 -8.74 6.28
CA SER A 9 14.20 -8.92 7.21
C SER A 9 14.36 -10.23 7.97
N ILE A 10 14.37 -10.15 9.31
CA ILE A 10 14.62 -11.29 10.19
C ILE A 10 13.62 -11.27 11.34
N ASP A 11 13.10 -12.43 11.72
CA ASP A 11 12.22 -12.51 12.89
C ASP A 11 13.02 -12.55 14.19
N ALA A 12 12.53 -11.87 15.22
CA ALA A 12 13.15 -11.80 16.54
C ALA A 12 13.41 -13.18 17.16
N LYS A 13 12.56 -14.18 16.86
CA LYS A 13 12.79 -15.57 17.27
C LYS A 13 14.12 -16.10 16.75
N ASP A 14 14.42 -15.88 15.46
CA ASP A 14 15.64 -16.41 14.83
C ASP A 14 16.90 -15.67 15.35
N LEU A 15 16.78 -14.36 15.60
CA LEU A 15 17.82 -13.56 16.22
C LEU A 15 18.11 -14.03 17.66
N TYR A 16 17.08 -14.22 18.47
CA TYR A 16 17.22 -14.74 19.83
C TYR A 16 17.88 -16.11 19.86
N LEU A 17 17.38 -17.07 19.08
CA LEU A 17 17.92 -18.44 19.06
C LEU A 17 19.42 -18.44 18.72
N SER A 18 19.82 -17.66 17.72
CA SER A 18 21.23 -17.59 17.29
C SER A 18 22.16 -16.82 18.22
N ASN A 19 21.61 -15.99 19.12
CA ASN A 19 22.39 -15.23 20.10
C ASN A 19 22.44 -15.91 21.48
N ASN A 20 21.67 -16.98 21.70
CA ASN A 20 21.52 -17.65 22.99
C ASN A 20 21.76 -19.17 22.90
N PHE A 21 22.67 -19.60 22.02
CA PHE A 21 23.13 -20.98 22.03
C PHE A 21 24.00 -21.25 23.26
N ILE A 22 23.88 -22.45 23.83
CA ILE A 22 24.71 -22.89 24.98
C ILE A 22 26.20 -22.84 24.61
N LYS A 23 26.54 -23.34 23.41
CA LYS A 23 27.85 -23.14 22.81
C LYS A 23 27.85 -21.77 22.13
N SER A 24 28.46 -20.79 22.79
CA SER A 24 28.47 -19.39 22.33
C SER A 24 28.95 -19.27 20.89
N THR A 25 28.19 -18.54 20.08
CA THR A 25 28.55 -18.21 18.70
C THR A 25 28.81 -16.71 18.60
N PRO A 26 30.08 -16.26 18.55
CA PRO A 26 30.41 -14.83 18.63
C PRO A 26 29.88 -14.00 17.45
N TYR A 27 29.51 -14.65 16.35
CA TYR A 27 28.93 -13.99 15.17
C TYR A 27 27.39 -13.84 15.23
N GLY A 28 26.71 -14.44 16.21
CA GLY A 28 25.24 -14.42 16.34
C GLY A 28 24.49 -14.99 15.13
N TYR A 29 23.50 -14.27 14.61
CA TYR A 29 22.77 -14.69 13.39
C TYR A 29 23.65 -14.53 12.15
N LYS A 30 23.68 -15.54 11.25
CA LYS A 30 24.40 -15.42 9.97
C LYS A 30 23.47 -15.01 8.83
N LEU A 31 23.82 -13.92 8.16
CA LEU A 31 23.26 -13.53 6.86
C LEU A 31 23.98 -14.18 5.68
N THR A 32 24.96 -15.06 5.93
CA THR A 32 25.67 -15.81 4.90
C THR A 32 25.22 -17.27 4.85
N ARG A 33 25.34 -17.87 3.67
CA ARG A 33 25.15 -19.31 3.42
C ARG A 33 26.34 -20.10 3.96
N LYS A 34 26.24 -21.44 3.92
CA LYS A 34 27.32 -22.34 4.38
C LYS A 34 28.63 -22.14 3.61
N ASP A 35 28.54 -21.76 2.35
CA ASP A 35 29.68 -21.46 1.46
C ASP A 35 30.28 -20.06 1.66
N GLY A 36 29.78 -19.28 2.63
CA GLY A 36 30.24 -17.92 2.94
C GLY A 36 29.60 -16.82 2.09
N THR A 37 28.82 -17.15 1.06
CA THR A 37 28.15 -16.15 0.23
C THR A 37 26.97 -15.49 0.94
N ASP A 38 26.64 -14.24 0.60
CA ASP A 38 25.48 -13.56 1.15
C ASP A 38 24.17 -14.31 0.84
N ASN A 39 23.38 -14.54 1.88
CA ASN A 39 22.02 -15.05 1.75
C ASN A 39 21.09 -13.91 1.37
N LEU A 40 21.24 -13.44 0.13
CA LEU A 40 20.44 -12.36 -0.42
C LEU A 40 18.93 -12.64 -0.33
N GLY A 41 18.50 -13.89 -0.22
CA GLY A 41 17.08 -14.25 0.00
C GLY A 41 16.49 -13.66 1.29
N LYS A 42 17.32 -13.18 2.22
CA LYS A 42 16.87 -12.46 3.43
C LYS A 42 16.68 -10.96 3.21
N TYR A 43 17.21 -10.39 2.12
CA TYR A 43 17.17 -8.95 1.81
C TYR A 43 15.88 -8.57 1.06
N ILE A 44 14.75 -8.80 1.71
CA ILE A 44 13.41 -8.69 1.11
C ILE A 44 12.75 -7.31 1.32
N ASN A 45 13.36 -6.46 2.14
CA ASN A 45 12.89 -5.11 2.44
C ASN A 45 13.83 -4.08 1.81
N SER A 46 13.36 -2.83 1.73
CA SER A 46 14.19 -1.67 1.37
C SER A 46 14.19 -0.63 2.48
N PHE A 47 15.34 0.00 2.66
CA PHE A 47 15.45 1.32 3.27
C PHE A 47 15.44 2.32 2.12
N ASP A 48 14.30 2.99 1.95
CA ASP A 48 14.02 3.78 0.76
C ASP A 48 14.88 5.05 0.70
N TYR A 49 15.08 5.57 -0.52
CA TYR A 49 15.68 6.88 -0.71
C TYR A 49 14.83 7.93 0.03
N SER A 50 15.45 8.55 1.03
CA SER A 50 14.79 9.33 2.07
C SER A 50 15.81 10.30 2.67
N LEU A 51 15.35 11.30 3.43
CA LEU A 51 16.24 12.22 4.13
C LEU A 51 17.15 11.46 5.12
N ASP A 52 16.61 10.43 5.78
CA ASP A 52 17.41 9.57 6.65
C ASP A 52 18.45 8.74 5.90
N LEU A 53 18.20 8.32 4.64
CA LEU A 53 19.23 7.62 3.86
C LEU A 53 20.36 8.56 3.44
N ILE A 54 20.04 9.82 3.16
CA ILE A 54 21.05 10.85 2.87
C ILE A 54 21.94 11.03 4.12
N GLU A 55 21.34 11.26 5.28
CA GLU A 55 22.05 11.40 6.56
C GLU A 55 22.86 10.14 6.91
N LEU A 56 22.27 8.96 6.76
CA LEU A 56 22.92 7.68 7.05
C LEU A 56 24.18 7.47 6.21
N ARG A 57 24.16 7.86 4.94
CA ARG A 57 25.35 7.77 4.08
C ARG A 57 26.45 8.70 4.58
N ASP A 58 26.11 9.87 5.10
CA ASP A 58 27.06 10.84 5.63
C ASP A 58 27.66 10.36 6.95
N VAL A 59 26.81 9.86 7.86
CA VAL A 59 27.22 9.25 9.13
C VAL A 59 28.10 8.03 8.89
N ALA A 60 27.70 7.13 7.99
CA ALA A 60 28.47 5.92 7.69
C ALA A 60 29.87 6.24 7.11
N ARG A 61 29.98 7.25 6.24
CA ARG A 61 31.28 7.71 5.73
C ARG A 61 32.21 8.16 6.86
N LYS A 62 31.69 8.88 7.85
CA LYS A 62 32.45 9.36 9.02
C LYS A 62 32.80 8.21 9.97
N ALA A 63 31.83 7.37 10.30
CA ALA A 63 31.97 6.30 11.29
C ALA A 63 32.84 5.13 10.81
N TYR A 64 32.76 4.77 9.52
CA TYR A 64 33.49 3.63 8.97
C TYR A 64 34.82 4.00 8.30
N GLY A 65 34.91 5.22 7.74
CA GLY A 65 36.08 5.64 6.97
C GLY A 65 36.38 4.67 5.80
N LYS A 66 37.64 4.24 5.69
CA LYS A 66 38.07 3.25 4.67
C LYS A 66 37.96 1.79 5.13
N LYS A 67 37.55 1.53 6.38
CA LYS A 67 37.63 0.20 7.02
C LYS A 67 36.40 -0.68 6.76
N ASP A 68 35.26 -0.07 6.48
CA ASP A 68 33.98 -0.75 6.28
C ASP A 68 33.11 0.11 5.35
N SER A 69 32.04 -0.46 4.80
CA SER A 69 31.11 0.25 3.91
C SER A 69 29.68 0.13 4.42
N LEU A 70 28.85 1.14 4.11
CA LEU A 70 27.42 1.07 4.38
C LEU A 70 26.75 -0.04 3.57
N SER A 71 27.18 -0.21 2.32
CA SER A 71 26.52 -1.05 1.33
C SER A 71 27.51 -1.79 0.44
N PHE A 72 26.99 -2.74 -0.33
CA PHE A 72 27.69 -3.48 -1.37
C PHE A 72 26.76 -3.66 -2.59
N GLU A 73 27.35 -3.81 -3.77
CA GLU A 73 26.58 -4.04 -5.01
C GLU A 73 26.58 -5.52 -5.41
N TYR A 74 25.42 -6.03 -5.82
CA TYR A 74 25.30 -7.35 -6.42
C TYR A 74 24.25 -7.36 -7.52
N LYS A 75 24.63 -7.83 -8.72
CA LYS A 75 23.77 -7.88 -9.92
C LYS A 75 23.00 -6.56 -10.20
N GLY A 76 23.66 -5.41 -10.02
CA GLY A 76 23.11 -4.08 -10.29
C GLY A 76 22.15 -3.54 -9.22
N LYS A 77 22.13 -4.12 -8.03
CA LYS A 77 21.36 -3.65 -6.87
C LYS A 77 22.29 -3.37 -5.69
N GLU A 78 21.95 -2.35 -4.90
CA GLU A 78 22.69 -1.93 -3.72
C GLU A 78 22.06 -2.57 -2.46
N TYR A 79 22.86 -3.29 -1.67
CA TYR A 79 22.43 -4.01 -0.47
C TYR A 79 23.16 -3.46 0.75
N SER A 80 22.53 -3.49 1.92
CA SER A 80 23.16 -3.16 3.18
C SER A 80 22.78 -4.15 4.27
N SER A 81 23.77 -4.66 4.99
CA SER A 81 23.55 -5.42 6.22
C SER A 81 23.51 -4.54 7.46
N LYS A 82 23.82 -3.23 7.36
CA LYS A 82 23.99 -2.33 8.52
C LYS A 82 22.67 -1.87 9.14
N ILE A 83 21.56 -2.08 8.44
CA ILE A 83 20.20 -1.91 8.95
C ILE A 83 19.44 -3.21 8.76
N ILE A 84 18.69 -3.64 9.75
CA ILE A 84 17.86 -4.84 9.72
C ILE A 84 16.42 -4.47 10.07
N ASN A 85 15.48 -4.89 9.23
CA ASN A 85 14.06 -4.88 9.57
C ASN A 85 13.74 -6.11 10.42
N VAL A 86 13.33 -5.90 11.68
CA VAL A 86 12.98 -6.99 12.60
C VAL A 86 11.48 -7.17 12.67
N THR A 87 11.01 -8.42 12.57
CA THR A 87 9.60 -8.80 12.78
C THR A 87 9.43 -9.54 14.10
N PHE A 88 8.23 -9.50 14.67
CA PHE A 88 7.90 -10.15 15.95
C PHE A 88 6.71 -11.10 15.79
N LYS A 89 6.82 -12.08 14.88
CA LYS A 89 5.70 -12.96 14.49
C LYS A 89 5.65 -14.26 15.25
N TYR A 90 6.81 -14.78 15.67
CA TYR A 90 6.92 -16.12 16.21
C TYR A 90 7.42 -16.12 17.65
N ALA A 91 6.89 -17.04 18.45
CA ALA A 91 7.40 -17.35 19.78
C ALA A 91 8.55 -18.36 19.71
N VAL A 92 9.43 -18.36 20.71
CA VAL A 92 10.41 -19.44 20.93
C VAL A 92 9.73 -20.55 21.72
N LYS A 93 9.80 -21.76 21.19
CA LYS A 93 9.26 -22.96 21.81
C LYS A 93 10.38 -23.81 22.40
N GLU A 94 10.02 -24.83 23.17
CA GLU A 94 10.99 -25.80 23.72
C GLU A 94 11.75 -26.51 22.59
N PHE A 95 11.04 -26.84 21.51
CA PHE A 95 11.59 -27.30 20.25
C PHE A 95 11.13 -26.38 19.11
N ASN A 96 12.08 -25.82 18.36
CA ASN A 96 11.84 -24.86 17.29
C ASN A 96 12.08 -25.51 15.95
N LYS A 97 11.19 -25.26 14.99
CA LYS A 97 11.38 -25.71 13.61
C LYS A 97 12.49 -24.88 12.95
N THR A 98 13.62 -25.51 12.65
CA THR A 98 14.81 -24.85 12.07
C THR A 98 15.05 -25.22 10.61
N ALA A 99 14.52 -26.37 10.16
CA ALA A 99 14.52 -26.80 8.77
C ALA A 99 13.22 -27.54 8.42
N LYS A 100 13.08 -28.01 7.18
CA LYS A 100 11.94 -28.84 6.77
C LYS A 100 11.89 -30.07 7.69
N ASN A 101 10.73 -30.26 8.32
CA ASN A 101 10.45 -31.32 9.29
C ASN A 101 11.46 -31.48 10.44
N THR A 102 12.35 -30.52 10.68
CA THR A 102 13.40 -30.65 11.70
C THR A 102 13.12 -29.69 12.83
N TYR A 103 13.04 -30.23 14.05
CA TYR A 103 12.84 -29.51 15.30
C TYR A 103 14.09 -29.59 16.15
N VAL A 104 14.50 -28.48 16.74
CA VAL A 104 15.72 -28.39 17.55
C VAL A 104 15.37 -27.77 18.89
N ARG A 105 15.86 -28.38 19.97
CA ARG A 105 15.67 -27.91 21.34
C ARG A 105 16.25 -26.50 21.49
N ASN A 106 15.54 -25.64 22.20
CA ASN A 106 15.99 -24.28 22.49
C ASN A 106 17.38 -24.29 23.17
N GLY A 107 18.27 -23.39 22.75
CA GLY A 107 19.67 -23.35 23.21
C GLY A 107 20.64 -24.19 22.38
N TYR A 108 20.15 -25.05 21.48
CA TYR A 108 20.98 -25.93 20.66
C TYR A 108 21.05 -25.49 19.20
N ASN A 109 22.24 -25.62 18.61
CA ASN A 109 22.49 -25.31 17.20
C ASN A 109 22.55 -26.60 16.39
N LEU A 110 21.67 -26.73 15.40
CA LEU A 110 21.59 -27.89 14.49
C LEU A 110 22.93 -28.26 13.86
N ARG A 111 23.81 -27.28 13.62
CA ARG A 111 25.12 -27.51 12.97
C ARG A 111 26.08 -28.33 13.82
N ASN A 112 25.81 -28.50 15.10
CA ASN A 112 26.67 -29.21 16.05
C ASN A 112 26.30 -30.70 16.17
N TYR A 113 25.22 -31.15 15.51
CA TYR A 113 24.68 -32.50 15.68
C TYR A 113 24.49 -33.18 14.33
N ASP A 114 24.71 -34.50 14.30
CA ASP A 114 24.33 -35.35 13.19
C ASP A 114 22.89 -35.87 13.37
N LEU A 115 22.14 -35.98 12.27
CA LEU A 115 20.75 -36.41 12.23
C LEU A 115 20.55 -37.58 11.25
N THR A 116 21.58 -38.41 11.07
CA THR A 116 21.53 -39.61 10.22
C THR A 116 20.39 -40.54 10.63
N ASP A 117 20.19 -40.74 11.93
CA ASP A 117 19.12 -41.58 12.50
C ASP A 117 17.80 -40.83 12.75
N GLY A 118 17.69 -39.59 12.28
CA GLY A 118 16.49 -38.76 12.44
C GLY A 118 16.36 -38.08 13.81
N TYR A 119 17.25 -38.34 14.75
CA TYR A 119 17.29 -37.65 16.05
C TYR A 119 18.74 -37.44 16.52
N ALA A 120 18.92 -36.53 17.47
CA ALA A 120 20.20 -36.29 18.13
C ALA A 120 19.97 -36.08 19.63
N ILE A 121 20.87 -36.64 20.44
CA ILE A 121 20.89 -36.49 21.90
C ILE A 121 22.14 -35.71 22.35
N ASP A 122 22.05 -35.06 23.50
CA ASP A 122 23.19 -34.44 24.19
C ASP A 122 23.02 -34.67 25.70
N VAL A 123 24.07 -34.36 26.47
CA VAL A 123 24.04 -34.42 27.93
C VAL A 123 23.79 -33.02 28.48
N ASP A 124 22.82 -32.89 29.38
CA ASP A 124 22.51 -31.60 30.01
C ASP A 124 23.50 -31.27 31.16
N SER A 125 23.29 -30.12 31.83
CA SER A 125 24.15 -29.68 32.93
C SER A 125 24.13 -30.60 34.15
N ASN A 126 23.15 -31.49 34.27
CA ASN A 126 22.99 -32.43 35.39
C ASN A 126 23.52 -33.83 35.05
N GLY A 127 24.07 -34.04 33.85
CA GLY A 127 24.57 -35.33 33.40
C GLY A 127 23.50 -36.25 32.79
N GLU A 128 22.29 -35.74 32.54
CA GLU A 128 21.19 -36.54 31.98
C GLU A 128 21.16 -36.45 30.44
N ASN A 129 20.89 -37.57 29.78
CA ASN A 129 20.68 -37.59 28.33
C ASN A 129 19.39 -36.87 27.99
N ILE A 130 19.44 -36.00 26.99
CA ILE A 130 18.29 -35.25 26.49
C ILE A 130 18.22 -35.25 24.97
N LEU A 131 17.01 -35.29 24.42
CA LEU A 131 16.78 -35.13 23.00
C LEU A 131 17.01 -33.66 22.58
N VAL A 132 17.95 -33.39 21.69
CA VAL A 132 18.28 -32.02 21.23
C VAL A 132 17.83 -31.70 19.81
N ALA A 133 17.62 -32.71 18.95
CA ALA A 133 17.04 -32.51 17.64
C ALA A 133 16.23 -33.73 17.19
N LEU A 134 15.18 -33.50 16.39
CA LEU A 134 14.28 -34.54 15.89
C LEU A 134 13.76 -34.16 14.49
N LYS A 135 13.77 -35.13 13.57
CA LYS A 135 13.11 -35.05 12.27
C LYS A 135 11.77 -35.77 12.31
N THR A 136 10.75 -35.12 11.77
CA THR A 136 9.39 -35.65 11.65
C THR A 136 9.05 -36.03 10.21
N ASP A 137 7.97 -36.79 10.04
CA ASP A 137 7.38 -37.08 8.72
C ASP A 137 8.36 -37.71 7.70
N GLU A 138 9.41 -38.38 8.22
CA GLU A 138 10.43 -39.11 7.48
C GLU A 138 10.67 -40.46 8.19
N PRO A 139 10.85 -41.57 7.43
CA PRO A 139 11.12 -42.88 8.01
C PRO A 139 12.59 -43.05 8.41
N PHE A 140 12.83 -43.63 9.58
CA PHE A 140 14.16 -43.95 10.12
C PHE A 140 14.22 -45.39 10.59
N TYR A 141 15.39 -46.02 10.53
CA TYR A 141 15.57 -47.42 10.96
C TYR A 141 15.82 -47.57 12.46
N ASN A 142 16.22 -46.49 13.12
CA ASN A 142 16.51 -46.46 14.56
C ASN A 142 15.47 -45.60 15.30
N SER A 143 15.00 -46.09 16.45
CA SER A 143 14.13 -45.33 17.35
C SER A 143 14.92 -44.56 18.39
N VAL A 144 14.43 -43.40 18.79
CA VAL A 144 14.82 -42.73 20.03
C VAL A 144 14.29 -43.53 21.20
N ASP A 145 15.02 -43.53 22.32
CA ASP A 145 14.49 -43.99 23.60
C ASP A 145 13.19 -43.25 23.92
N THR A 146 12.12 -44.00 24.20
CA THR A 146 10.78 -43.44 24.46
C THR A 146 10.76 -42.55 25.70
N THR A 147 11.69 -42.76 26.65
CA THR A 147 11.86 -41.91 27.83
C THR A 147 12.36 -40.51 27.48
N LEU A 148 13.09 -40.36 26.37
CA LEU A 148 13.64 -39.09 25.89
C LEU A 148 12.69 -38.34 24.96
N LEU A 149 11.63 -39.00 24.48
CA LEU A 149 10.67 -38.42 23.52
C LEU A 149 9.63 -37.57 24.26
N PRO A 150 9.60 -36.24 24.06
CA PRO A 150 8.65 -35.40 24.75
C PRO A 150 7.21 -35.63 24.29
N SER A 151 6.24 -35.37 25.18
CA SER A 151 4.80 -35.65 24.96
C SER A 151 4.13 -34.94 23.76
N TYR A 152 4.80 -33.98 23.14
CA TYR A 152 4.34 -33.30 21.92
C TYR A 152 4.72 -34.05 20.64
N PHE A 153 5.63 -35.02 20.71
CA PHE A 153 5.97 -35.91 19.61
C PHE A 153 5.44 -37.33 19.88
N ALA A 154 5.04 -38.01 18.82
CA ALA A 154 4.71 -39.44 18.86
C ALA A 154 5.54 -40.18 17.81
N CYS A 155 5.78 -41.46 18.04
CA CYS A 155 6.45 -42.34 17.08
C CYS A 155 5.47 -43.39 16.59
N THR A 156 5.38 -43.57 15.26
CA THR A 156 4.68 -44.68 14.63
C THR A 156 5.71 -45.67 14.07
N TYR A 157 5.41 -46.96 14.17
CA TYR A 157 6.26 -48.02 13.62
C TYR A 157 5.54 -48.70 12.45
N ASP A 158 6.17 -48.68 11.28
CA ASP A 158 5.73 -49.43 10.10
C ASP A 158 6.35 -50.82 10.14
N LYS A 159 5.53 -51.85 10.40
CA LYS A 159 5.98 -53.24 10.51
C LYS A 159 6.45 -53.83 9.18
N GLU A 160 5.95 -53.34 8.05
CA GLU A 160 6.32 -53.86 6.73
C GLU A 160 7.66 -53.30 6.27
N LYS A 161 7.90 -52.01 6.53
CA LYS A 161 9.14 -51.31 6.14
C LYS A 161 10.22 -51.35 7.21
N MET A 162 9.87 -51.80 8.42
CA MET A 162 10.73 -51.81 9.60
C MET A 162 11.29 -50.42 9.91
N THR A 163 10.43 -49.39 9.83
CA THR A 163 10.82 -47.98 10.00
C THR A 163 9.97 -47.26 11.03
N TYR A 164 10.61 -46.37 11.78
CA TYR A 164 10.01 -45.44 12.73
C TYR A 164 9.75 -44.09 12.07
N THR A 165 8.58 -43.49 12.30
CA THR A 165 8.26 -42.14 11.83
C THR A 165 7.78 -41.29 13.00
N TYR A 166 8.39 -40.12 13.20
CA TYR A 166 7.98 -39.18 14.25
C TYR A 166 6.96 -38.18 13.72
N LEU A 167 5.95 -37.89 14.55
CA LEU A 167 4.87 -36.96 14.24
C LEU A 167 4.72 -35.92 15.33
N LEU A 168 4.43 -34.67 14.95
CA LEU A 168 4.03 -33.64 15.88
C LEU A 168 2.53 -33.79 16.20
N VAL A 169 2.21 -34.24 17.42
CA VAL A 169 0.82 -34.56 17.83
C VAL A 169 0.20 -33.51 18.74
N LYS A 170 1.00 -32.67 19.40
CA LYS A 170 0.51 -31.56 20.25
C LYS A 170 1.28 -30.27 19.99
N THR A 171 0.73 -29.16 20.45
CA THR A 171 1.42 -27.87 20.40
C THR A 171 2.63 -27.89 21.34
N ILE A 172 3.82 -27.70 20.79
CA ILE A 172 5.06 -27.57 21.58
C ILE A 172 4.95 -26.38 22.54
N LYS A 173 5.36 -26.57 23.79
CA LYS A 173 5.36 -25.58 24.86
C LYS A 173 6.11 -24.30 24.43
N THR A 174 5.49 -23.15 24.66
CA THR A 174 6.13 -21.85 24.45
C THR A 174 7.05 -21.54 25.62
N VAL A 175 8.30 -21.18 25.33
CA VAL A 175 9.31 -20.78 26.32
C VAL A 175 9.40 -19.26 26.40
N LYS A 176 9.45 -18.57 25.25
CA LYS A 176 9.42 -17.11 25.17
C LYS A 176 8.35 -16.65 24.18
N SER A 177 7.48 -15.75 24.60
CA SER A 177 6.44 -15.18 23.73
C SER A 177 7.01 -14.17 22.73
N ALA A 178 6.26 -13.82 21.69
CA ALA A 178 6.65 -12.75 20.76
C ALA A 178 6.80 -11.40 21.45
N LYS A 179 5.93 -11.10 22.44
CA LYS A 179 6.04 -9.90 23.29
C LYS A 179 7.38 -9.86 24.04
N TRP A 180 7.74 -10.97 24.70
CA TRP A 180 9.01 -11.07 25.42
C TRP A 180 10.22 -10.93 24.48
N LEU A 181 10.16 -11.50 23.28
CA LEU A 181 11.23 -11.36 22.28
C LEU A 181 11.40 -9.91 21.81
N ARG A 182 10.31 -9.13 21.74
CA ARG A 182 10.38 -7.70 21.44
C ARG A 182 11.08 -6.94 22.55
N GLU A 183 10.67 -7.16 23.79
CA GLU A 183 11.32 -6.59 24.98
C GLU A 183 12.82 -6.93 25.00
N TRP A 184 13.17 -8.19 24.80
CA TRP A 184 14.57 -8.65 24.76
C TRP A 184 15.38 -7.94 23.66
N CYS A 185 14.84 -7.83 22.45
CA CYS A 185 15.52 -7.13 21.35
C CYS A 185 15.69 -5.64 21.65
N TYR A 186 14.68 -5.00 22.26
CA TYR A 186 14.70 -3.57 22.53
C TYR A 186 15.71 -3.23 23.64
N GLU A 187 15.80 -4.05 24.69
CA GLU A 187 16.73 -3.83 25.80
C GLU A 187 18.18 -4.17 25.42
N ASN A 188 18.40 -5.31 24.74
CA ASN A 188 19.75 -5.87 24.57
C ASN A 188 20.35 -5.66 23.17
N GLY A 189 19.50 -5.40 22.17
CA GLY A 189 19.90 -5.57 20.78
C GLY A 189 20.23 -7.03 20.45
N PHE A 190 21.07 -7.25 19.44
CA PHE A 190 21.53 -8.58 19.06
C PHE A 190 22.77 -8.54 18.15
N ILE A 191 23.49 -9.65 18.05
CA ILE A 191 24.61 -9.82 17.15
C ILE A 191 24.15 -10.51 15.86
N CYS A 192 24.55 -9.96 14.72
CA CYS A 192 24.37 -10.57 13.41
C CYS A 192 25.63 -10.35 12.55
N ASN A 193 26.18 -11.41 11.95
CA ASN A 193 27.48 -11.40 11.27
C ASN A 193 28.61 -10.77 12.11
N GLY A 194 28.58 -10.91 13.44
CA GLY A 194 29.54 -10.29 14.35
C GLY A 194 29.37 -8.79 14.57
N ILE A 195 28.36 -8.16 13.98
CA ILE A 195 28.00 -6.75 14.22
C ILE A 195 26.92 -6.71 15.31
N HIS A 196 27.09 -5.81 16.29
CA HIS A 196 26.07 -5.57 17.32
C HIS A 196 25.07 -4.51 16.82
N TYR A 197 23.80 -4.87 16.81
CA TYR A 197 22.70 -4.00 16.43
C TYR A 197 21.93 -3.55 17.65
N CYS A 198 21.48 -2.29 17.66
CA CYS A 198 20.55 -1.76 18.65
C CYS A 198 19.24 -1.30 17.98
N ARG A 199 18.19 -1.16 18.79
CA ARG A 199 16.91 -0.61 18.32
C ARG A 199 17.16 0.78 17.72
N PHE A 200 16.64 1.02 16.52
CA PHE A 200 16.74 2.32 15.88
C PHE A 200 15.44 3.10 16.05
N LYS A 201 14.47 2.90 15.16
CA LYS A 201 13.18 3.58 15.16
C LYS A 201 12.13 2.79 14.39
N ARG A 202 10.87 3.21 14.46
CA ARG A 202 9.78 2.67 13.62
C ARG A 202 8.90 3.77 13.06
N SER A 203 8.32 3.55 11.89
CA SER A 203 7.24 4.40 11.38
C SER A 203 5.88 3.96 11.91
N SER A 204 4.87 4.83 11.89
CA SER A 204 3.49 4.45 12.27
C SER A 204 2.98 3.27 11.43
N GLY A 205 3.35 3.21 10.15
CA GLY A 205 3.01 2.10 9.26
C GLY A 205 3.68 0.79 9.70
N SER A 206 4.96 0.84 10.06
CA SER A 206 5.72 -0.33 10.53
C SER A 206 5.24 -0.84 11.89
N ALA A 207 4.90 0.06 12.83
CA ALA A 207 4.36 -0.32 14.14
C ALA A 207 3.07 -1.14 14.04
N ARG A 208 2.12 -0.71 13.20
CA ARG A 208 0.83 -1.43 12.98
C ARG A 208 0.98 -2.84 12.41
N VAL A 209 2.13 -3.15 11.81
CA VAL A 209 2.44 -4.49 11.28
C VAL A 209 3.52 -5.21 12.07
N GLY A 210 3.86 -4.71 13.27
CA GLY A 210 4.82 -5.32 14.18
C GLY A 210 6.26 -5.37 13.63
N LYS A 211 6.69 -4.31 12.95
CA LYS A 211 8.05 -4.16 12.39
C LYS A 211 8.80 -3.01 13.07
N CYS A 212 10.10 -3.21 13.30
CA CYS A 212 11.00 -2.18 13.84
C CYS A 212 12.35 -2.26 13.13
N LEU A 213 13.00 -1.10 12.91
CA LEU A 213 14.35 -1.06 12.36
C LEU A 213 15.38 -1.17 13.48
N PHE A 214 16.43 -1.93 13.20
CA PHE A 214 17.63 -2.04 14.02
C PHE A 214 18.82 -1.60 13.20
N ILE A 215 19.76 -0.91 13.81
CA ILE A 215 20.94 -0.34 13.16
C ILE A 215 22.21 -0.85 13.83
N ASP A 216 23.28 -0.97 13.05
CA ASP A 216 24.63 -1.13 13.57
C ASP A 216 24.91 -0.08 14.65
N LYS A 217 25.23 -0.54 15.86
CA LYS A 217 25.43 0.29 17.04
C LYS A 217 26.48 1.39 16.85
N ARG A 218 27.43 1.19 15.92
CA ARG A 218 28.46 2.19 15.57
C ARG A 218 27.87 3.44 14.89
N LEU A 219 26.74 3.33 14.22
CA LEU A 219 26.06 4.44 13.52
C LEU A 219 25.02 5.13 14.40
N TYR A 220 24.53 4.45 15.43
CA TYR A 220 23.41 4.91 16.24
C TYR A 220 23.62 6.27 16.92
N PRO A 221 24.78 6.60 17.55
CA PRO A 221 24.92 7.86 18.28
C PRO A 221 24.68 9.10 17.42
N ASP A 222 25.27 9.16 16.23
CA ASP A 222 25.13 10.30 15.31
C ASP A 222 23.73 10.35 14.68
N MET A 223 23.20 9.19 14.26
CA MET A 223 21.85 9.10 13.72
C MET A 223 20.79 9.51 14.75
N HIS A 224 20.94 9.06 16.00
CA HIS A 224 20.01 9.37 17.09
C HIS A 224 20.09 10.84 17.50
N LYS A 225 21.30 11.42 17.57
CA LYS A 225 21.46 12.86 17.79
C LYS A 225 20.78 13.68 16.68
N SER A 226 20.94 13.25 15.42
CA SER A 226 20.36 13.96 14.28
C SER A 226 18.83 13.90 14.29
N GLU A 227 18.24 12.73 14.56
CA GLU A 227 16.78 12.55 14.58
C GLU A 227 16.10 13.26 15.75
N GLN A 228 16.80 13.47 16.88
CA GLN A 228 16.29 14.25 18.01
C GLN A 228 16.14 15.75 17.69
N CYS A 229 16.74 16.24 16.61
CA CYS A 229 16.54 17.62 16.12
C CYS A 229 16.78 18.70 17.20
N GLY A 230 17.82 18.52 18.02
CA GLY A 230 18.19 19.44 19.09
C GLY A 230 17.52 19.21 20.44
N LEU A 231 16.61 18.24 20.55
CA LEU A 231 16.08 17.79 21.84
C LEU A 231 17.16 17.04 22.66
N ASP A 232 17.01 17.04 23.99
CA ASP A 232 17.85 16.28 24.93
C ASP A 232 17.01 15.23 25.67
N ILE A 233 16.43 14.29 24.91
CA ILE A 233 15.61 13.21 25.47
C ILE A 233 16.52 12.07 25.97
N LYS A 234 16.38 11.71 27.25
CA LYS A 234 17.17 10.69 27.93
C LYS A 234 16.35 9.45 28.25
N LYS A 235 17.05 8.33 28.42
CA LYS A 235 16.42 7.07 28.87
C LYS A 235 15.77 7.32 30.25
N GLY A 236 14.47 7.06 30.33
CA GLY A 236 13.69 7.21 31.56
C GLY A 236 12.85 8.48 31.65
N ASP A 237 13.01 9.46 30.76
CA ASP A 237 12.20 10.68 30.76
C ASP A 237 10.71 10.38 30.52
N GLU A 238 9.81 11.07 31.22
CA GLU A 238 8.38 11.04 30.92
C GLU A 238 8.15 11.65 29.54
N LEU A 239 7.57 10.88 28.61
CA LEU A 239 7.46 11.24 27.21
C LEU A 239 6.24 10.58 26.57
N ASP A 240 5.55 11.30 25.70
CA ASP A 240 4.61 10.69 24.75
C ASP A 240 5.40 9.93 23.67
N ILE A 241 5.85 8.72 24.04
CA ILE A 241 6.68 7.88 23.18
C ILE A 241 5.92 7.44 21.92
N ALA A 242 4.58 7.42 21.92
CA ALA A 242 3.79 7.05 20.75
C ALA A 242 3.93 8.09 19.64
N ALA A 243 3.76 9.35 19.99
CA ALA A 243 3.96 10.45 19.07
C ALA A 243 5.44 10.65 18.74
N PHE A 244 6.33 10.57 19.72
CA PHE A 244 7.77 10.79 19.52
C PHE A 244 8.34 9.81 18.49
N GLU A 245 8.10 8.52 18.66
CA GLU A 245 8.54 7.48 17.72
C GLU A 245 7.94 7.66 16.32
N ALA A 246 6.68 8.09 16.23
CA ALA A 246 6.06 8.39 14.94
C ALA A 246 6.75 9.57 14.24
N TYR A 247 7.14 10.61 14.99
CA TYR A 247 7.63 11.87 14.42
C TYR A 247 9.14 11.86 14.12
N ILE A 248 9.98 11.21 14.92
CA ILE A 248 11.41 11.00 14.59
C ILE A 248 11.61 10.17 13.33
N SER A 249 10.60 9.38 12.94
CA SER A 249 10.62 8.54 11.74
C SER A 249 10.13 9.24 10.47
N LEU A 250 9.61 10.47 10.55
CA LEU A 250 9.12 11.19 9.36
C LEU A 250 10.18 11.30 8.25
N PRO A 251 11.48 11.56 8.56
CA PRO A 251 12.56 11.58 7.57
C PRO A 251 12.85 10.22 6.89
N THR A 252 12.35 9.08 7.39
CA THR A 252 12.46 7.77 6.70
C THR A 252 11.48 7.62 5.53
N SER A 253 10.57 8.59 5.33
CA SER A 253 9.60 8.53 4.23
C SER A 253 10.33 8.48 2.89
N SER A 254 9.88 7.60 1.99
CA SER A 254 10.38 7.57 0.62
C SER A 254 10.12 8.92 -0.07
N ILE A 255 11.15 9.48 -0.70
CA ILE A 255 11.10 10.76 -1.40
C ILE A 255 11.42 10.58 -2.88
N ILE A 256 10.75 11.34 -3.73
CA ILE A 256 11.01 11.38 -5.18
C ILE A 256 12.07 12.43 -5.54
N ASP A 257 12.19 13.48 -4.72
CA ASP A 257 13.19 14.54 -4.88
C ASP A 257 13.39 15.33 -3.58
N THR A 258 14.27 16.32 -3.61
CA THR A 258 14.47 17.30 -2.54
C THR A 258 14.27 18.72 -3.06
N LEU A 259 13.79 19.62 -2.19
CA LEU A 259 13.61 21.04 -2.48
C LEU A 259 14.34 21.87 -1.42
N GLU A 260 15.11 22.87 -1.82
CA GLU A 260 15.76 23.80 -0.87
C GLU A 260 14.71 24.74 -0.28
N ILE A 261 14.56 24.70 1.05
CA ILE A 261 13.73 25.63 1.81
C ILE A 261 14.52 25.91 3.08
N ARG A 262 15.03 27.13 3.18
CA ARG A 262 15.86 27.53 4.32
C ARG A 262 14.97 28.00 5.47
N PRO A 263 15.46 27.95 6.73
CA PRO A 263 14.67 28.33 7.89
C PRO A 263 14.06 29.75 7.81
N GLU A 264 14.78 30.71 7.20
CA GLU A 264 14.28 32.06 6.95
C GLU A 264 13.12 32.13 5.95
N ASN A 265 12.86 31.06 5.19
CA ASN A 265 11.72 31.03 4.27
C ASN A 265 10.37 30.75 4.96
N ILE A 266 10.40 30.40 6.25
CA ILE A 266 9.25 29.84 6.96
C ILE A 266 8.58 30.90 7.82
N LEU A 267 7.29 31.11 7.61
CA LEU A 267 6.38 31.81 8.51
C LEU A 267 5.46 30.80 9.19
N VAL A 268 5.45 30.78 10.51
CA VAL A 268 4.54 29.93 11.30
C VAL A 268 3.40 30.78 11.84
N VAL A 269 2.19 30.53 11.36
CA VAL A 269 0.96 31.20 11.83
C VAL A 269 0.21 30.29 12.80
N ASN A 270 -0.57 30.86 13.71
CA ASN A 270 -1.35 30.05 14.66
C ASN A 270 -2.38 29.20 13.93
N ASP A 271 -2.54 27.95 14.39
CA ASP A 271 -3.69 27.11 14.02
C ASP A 271 -5.01 27.81 14.40
N TRP A 272 -6.09 27.38 13.75
CA TRP A 272 -7.44 27.88 14.05
C TRP A 272 -8.42 26.72 14.13
N THR A 273 -9.36 26.82 15.08
CA THR A 273 -10.35 25.79 15.36
C THR A 273 -11.76 26.35 15.22
N SER A 274 -12.58 25.73 14.37
CA SER A 274 -14.01 26.02 14.30
C SER A 274 -14.74 25.23 15.38
N VAL A 275 -15.49 25.92 16.25
CA VAL A 275 -16.35 25.27 17.25
C VAL A 275 -17.81 25.65 16.97
N PHE A 276 -18.69 24.64 16.86
CA PHE A 276 -20.11 24.83 16.55
C PHE A 276 -20.91 23.61 17.04
N HIS A 277 -22.25 23.70 17.05
CA HIS A 277 -23.12 22.58 17.41
C HIS A 277 -23.74 21.93 16.16
N ASP A 278 -23.86 20.61 16.14
CA ASP A 278 -24.53 19.86 15.08
C ASP A 278 -25.26 18.63 15.64
N ASN A 279 -26.30 18.18 14.92
CA ASN A 279 -27.02 16.96 15.22
C ASN A 279 -26.33 15.76 14.54
N ALA A 280 -25.69 14.91 15.34
CA ALA A 280 -24.85 13.83 14.84
C ALA A 280 -25.16 12.48 15.49
N VAL A 281 -24.62 11.40 14.93
CA VAL A 281 -24.52 10.11 15.62
C VAL A 281 -23.19 10.08 16.37
N CYS A 282 -23.25 10.39 17.65
CA CYS A 282 -22.11 10.55 18.51
C CYS A 282 -21.69 9.23 19.14
N THR A 283 -20.41 8.89 19.08
CA THR A 283 -19.82 7.79 19.85
C THR A 283 -19.01 8.34 21.02
N ASP A 284 -19.45 8.01 22.23
CA ASP A 284 -18.80 8.35 23.50
C ASP A 284 -18.13 7.12 24.13
N LEU A 285 -17.23 7.37 25.08
CA LEU A 285 -16.74 6.36 26.01
C LEU A 285 -17.52 6.45 27.32
N ASP A 286 -18.24 5.39 27.67
CA ASP A 286 -19.02 5.30 28.89
C ASP A 286 -18.14 4.98 30.11
N GLU A 287 -18.68 5.18 31.33
CA GLU A 287 -17.93 4.99 32.59
C GLU A 287 -17.45 3.55 32.81
N ASP A 288 -18.16 2.59 32.23
CA ASP A 288 -17.84 1.16 32.28
C ASP A 288 -16.73 0.74 31.27
N GLY A 289 -16.21 1.71 30.50
CA GLY A 289 -15.15 1.54 29.52
C GLY A 289 -15.61 1.00 28.16
N TRP A 290 -16.93 0.93 27.92
CA TRP A 290 -17.47 0.58 26.61
C TRP A 290 -17.86 1.81 25.80
N LEU A 291 -17.88 1.64 24.48
CA LEU A 291 -18.42 2.64 23.58
C LEU A 291 -19.96 2.65 23.65
N LYS A 292 -20.53 3.85 23.68
CA LYS A 292 -21.96 4.09 23.51
C LYS A 292 -22.16 5.01 22.32
N THR A 293 -23.06 4.64 21.41
CA THR A 293 -23.34 5.43 20.20
C THR A 293 -24.81 5.80 20.16
N GLU A 294 -25.10 7.09 20.07
CA GLU A 294 -26.46 7.62 20.07
C GLU A 294 -26.57 8.89 19.23
N GLU A 295 -27.77 9.19 18.79
CA GLU A 295 -28.07 10.42 18.06
C GLU A 295 -28.35 11.56 19.03
N LYS A 296 -27.57 12.64 18.96
CA LYS A 296 -27.73 13.82 19.81
C LYS A 296 -27.13 15.07 19.17
N GLU A 297 -27.55 16.22 19.67
CA GLU A 297 -26.84 17.48 19.44
C GLU A 297 -25.54 17.48 20.27
N MET A 298 -24.44 17.89 19.65
CA MET A 298 -23.15 17.98 20.32
C MET A 298 -22.27 19.10 19.74
N GLU A 299 -21.29 19.52 20.53
CA GLU A 299 -20.24 20.43 20.07
C GLU A 299 -19.24 19.69 19.16
N ILE A 300 -19.00 20.26 17.99
CA ILE A 300 -18.03 19.81 16.99
C ILE A 300 -16.86 20.80 16.97
N SER A 301 -15.64 20.27 16.89
CA SER A 301 -14.40 21.04 16.85
C SER A 301 -13.54 20.64 15.65
N ASN A 302 -13.46 21.48 14.62
CA ASN A 302 -12.62 21.26 13.43
C ASN A 302 -11.33 22.06 13.49
N SER A 303 -10.19 21.40 13.34
CA SER A 303 -8.91 22.07 13.05
C SER A 303 -8.82 22.33 11.55
N ILE A 304 -8.95 23.59 11.12
CA ILE A 304 -9.24 23.90 9.71
C ILE A 304 -8.03 23.81 8.78
N TRP A 305 -6.81 23.71 9.33
CA TRP A 305 -5.55 23.62 8.58
C TRP A 305 -4.60 22.51 9.07
N ASP A 306 -5.06 21.53 9.87
CA ASP A 306 -4.17 20.48 10.39
C ASP A 306 -3.48 19.71 9.26
N GLY A 307 -2.17 19.91 9.13
CA GLY A 307 -1.34 19.19 8.18
C GLY A 307 -1.23 19.82 6.78
N GLN A 308 -1.76 21.02 6.54
CA GLN A 308 -1.51 21.78 5.31
C GLN A 308 -0.57 22.98 5.52
N SER A 309 -0.03 23.48 4.41
CA SER A 309 0.80 24.69 4.33
C SER A 309 0.66 25.33 2.95
N LEU A 310 1.11 26.58 2.83
CA LEU A 310 1.15 27.30 1.56
C LEU A 310 2.61 27.44 1.14
N ILE A 311 2.93 27.09 -0.09
CA ILE A 311 4.27 27.26 -0.66
C ILE A 311 4.21 28.20 -1.87
N ASP A 312 5.08 29.19 -1.89
CA ASP A 312 5.14 30.16 -2.98
C ASP A 312 5.56 29.47 -4.28
N PHE A 313 4.89 29.81 -5.38
CA PHE A 313 5.13 29.19 -6.69
C PHE A 313 6.60 29.26 -7.12
N SER A 314 7.35 30.28 -6.69
CA SER A 314 8.78 30.42 -7.01
C SER A 314 9.64 29.28 -6.45
N MET A 315 9.18 28.58 -5.41
CA MET A 315 9.85 27.41 -4.83
C MET A 315 9.47 26.10 -5.52
N MET A 316 8.46 26.08 -6.39
CA MET A 316 7.97 24.82 -6.98
C MET A 316 8.96 24.21 -7.99
N GLY A 317 9.88 25.00 -8.54
CA GLY A 317 10.89 24.54 -9.51
C GLY A 317 10.25 23.78 -10.68
N LYS A 318 10.72 22.55 -10.96
CA LYS A 318 10.16 21.67 -12.00
C LYS A 318 8.72 21.17 -11.72
N TYR A 319 8.21 21.40 -10.50
CA TYR A 319 6.85 21.04 -10.09
C TYR A 319 5.86 22.21 -10.19
N LEU A 320 6.21 23.29 -10.89
CA LEU A 320 5.35 24.47 -11.06
C LEU A 320 3.94 24.13 -11.59
N SER A 321 3.82 23.08 -12.40
CA SER A 321 2.53 22.61 -12.95
C SER A 321 1.72 21.74 -11.99
N LYS A 322 2.18 21.52 -10.76
CA LYS A 322 1.52 20.71 -9.74
C LYS A 322 0.86 21.62 -8.71
N GLY A 323 -0.26 21.18 -8.15
CA GLY A 323 -1.07 21.94 -7.20
C GLY A 323 -0.58 21.79 -5.76
N MET A 324 0.10 20.69 -5.42
CA MET A 324 0.69 20.49 -4.10
C MET A 324 1.97 19.65 -4.11
N LEU A 325 2.78 19.84 -3.06
CA LEU A 325 3.90 18.98 -2.70
C LEU A 325 3.73 18.50 -1.26
N LEU A 326 3.75 17.18 -1.03
CA LEU A 326 3.82 16.62 0.31
C LEU A 326 5.27 16.63 0.78
N LEU A 327 5.59 17.51 1.72
CA LEU A 327 6.95 17.73 2.19
C LEU A 327 7.24 17.02 3.52
N ARG A 328 8.50 16.64 3.70
CA ARG A 328 9.06 16.06 4.93
C ARG A 328 10.34 16.77 5.34
N ASN A 329 10.51 16.92 6.63
CA ASN A 329 11.76 17.28 7.30
C ASN A 329 11.74 16.64 8.71
N LYS A 330 12.76 16.86 9.54
CA LYS A 330 12.75 16.44 10.95
C LYS A 330 11.50 17.01 11.63
N PHE A 331 10.67 16.12 12.19
CA PHE A 331 9.39 16.47 12.82
C PHE A 331 8.42 17.30 11.96
N PHE A 332 8.57 17.32 10.64
CA PHE A 332 7.69 18.08 9.75
C PHE A 332 6.97 17.17 8.78
N LYS A 333 5.65 17.32 8.72
CA LYS A 333 4.77 16.68 7.75
C LYS A 333 3.70 17.67 7.36
N SER A 334 3.74 18.13 6.10
CA SER A 334 2.70 19.00 5.59
C SER A 334 2.45 18.86 4.09
N CYS A 335 1.19 18.93 3.69
CA CYS A 335 0.77 19.09 2.31
C CYS A 335 0.85 20.58 1.94
N CYS A 336 1.86 20.94 1.15
CA CYS A 336 2.16 22.32 0.82
C CYS A 336 1.54 22.67 -0.54
N PHE A 337 0.59 23.61 -0.57
CA PHE A 337 -0.18 23.97 -1.77
C PHE A 337 0.47 25.14 -2.52
N ASN A 338 0.52 25.02 -3.84
CA ASN A 338 1.13 25.99 -4.74
C ASN A 338 0.35 27.31 -4.73
N THR A 339 0.98 28.37 -4.22
CA THR A 339 0.33 29.62 -3.84
C THR A 339 1.13 30.82 -4.36
N ASN A 340 0.44 31.92 -4.66
CA ASN A 340 1.04 33.19 -5.04
C ASN A 340 1.21 34.08 -3.78
N ILE A 341 2.05 33.65 -2.84
CA ILE A 341 2.20 34.28 -1.51
C ILE A 341 2.72 35.71 -1.65
N GLN A 342 3.75 35.90 -2.46
CA GLN A 342 4.36 37.22 -2.66
C GLN A 342 3.39 38.20 -3.31
N LYS A 343 2.56 37.72 -4.25
CA LYS A 343 1.48 38.50 -4.85
C LYS A 343 0.43 38.90 -3.81
N PHE A 344 0.04 37.97 -2.93
CA PHE A 344 -0.91 38.27 -1.85
C PHE A 344 -0.38 39.38 -0.92
N PHE A 345 0.91 39.35 -0.59
CA PHE A 345 1.55 40.41 0.20
C PHE A 345 1.56 41.75 -0.52
N GLU A 346 1.90 41.78 -1.81
CA GLU A 346 1.84 42.98 -2.64
C GLU A 346 0.42 43.56 -2.69
N ASP A 347 -0.58 42.74 -3.03
CA ASP A 347 -1.99 43.12 -3.13
C ASP A 347 -2.55 43.62 -1.78
N ASN A 348 -1.90 43.31 -0.65
CA ASN A 348 -2.27 43.74 0.71
C ASN A 348 -1.34 44.79 1.34
N ASN A 349 -0.41 45.37 0.57
CA ASN A 349 0.56 46.38 1.03
C ASN A 349 1.44 45.89 2.21
N ILE A 350 1.86 44.64 2.17
CA ILE A 350 2.80 44.05 3.14
C ILE A 350 4.21 44.21 2.60
N MET A 351 4.96 45.18 3.16
CA MET A 351 6.31 45.53 2.73
C MET A 351 7.40 45.07 3.69
N ASN A 352 7.06 44.78 4.95
CA ASN A 352 8.01 44.41 6.00
C ASN A 352 7.49 43.23 6.84
N VAL A 353 8.42 42.43 7.37
CA VAL A 353 8.13 41.26 8.21
C VAL A 353 7.32 41.62 9.46
N SER A 354 7.47 42.83 10.00
CA SER A 354 6.72 43.30 11.19
C SER A 354 5.21 43.41 10.98
N GLN A 355 4.73 43.39 9.73
CA GLN A 355 3.31 43.39 9.40
C GLN A 355 2.69 41.99 9.39
N LEU A 356 3.51 40.94 9.49
CA LEU A 356 3.04 39.56 9.51
C LEU A 356 2.52 39.18 10.90
N LYS A 357 1.52 38.30 10.93
CA LYS A 357 0.97 37.72 12.15
C LYS A 357 1.40 36.26 12.28
N GLY A 358 2.62 36.06 12.76
CA GLY A 358 3.21 34.75 12.98
C GLY A 358 4.65 34.86 13.49
N ALA A 359 5.30 33.71 13.65
CA ALA A 359 6.70 33.63 14.04
C ALA A 359 7.58 33.25 12.85
N THR A 360 8.67 33.98 12.65
CA THR A 360 9.68 33.74 11.60
C THR A 360 11.02 34.33 12.02
N ILE A 361 12.10 33.86 11.41
CA ILE A 361 13.45 34.45 11.53
C ILE A 361 13.83 35.31 10.31
N ALA A 362 12.93 35.43 9.32
CA ALA A 362 13.13 36.25 8.14
C ALA A 362 13.38 37.72 8.50
N LYS A 363 14.21 38.39 7.71
CA LYS A 363 14.46 39.83 7.83
C LYS A 363 13.83 40.62 6.69
N ASP A 364 13.59 39.98 5.53
CA ASP A 364 12.91 40.54 4.38
C ASP A 364 11.60 39.78 4.12
N ILE A 365 10.54 40.50 3.74
CA ILE A 365 9.25 39.91 3.37
C ILE A 365 9.38 38.97 2.15
N LYS A 366 10.35 39.25 1.27
CA LYS A 366 10.64 38.45 0.08
C LYS A 366 11.12 37.05 0.42
N ASP A 367 11.72 36.87 1.60
CA ASP A 367 12.21 35.56 2.05
C ASP A 367 11.06 34.62 2.40
N ILE A 368 9.89 35.12 2.80
CA ILE A 368 8.76 34.26 3.18
C ILE A 368 8.20 33.53 1.97
N LYS A 369 8.52 32.24 1.87
CA LYS A 369 8.07 31.36 0.77
C LYS A 369 7.25 30.15 1.25
N LEU A 370 7.19 29.90 2.56
CA LEU A 370 6.40 28.83 3.14
C LEU A 370 5.62 29.39 4.34
N ILE A 371 4.29 29.35 4.28
CA ILE A 371 3.42 29.65 5.41
C ILE A 371 2.91 28.31 5.96
N THR A 372 3.17 28.04 7.23
CA THR A 372 2.85 26.78 7.89
C THR A 372 2.24 27.03 9.27
N THR A 373 1.85 25.95 9.94
CA THR A 373 1.17 25.99 11.25
C THR A 373 1.89 25.09 12.27
N PRO A 374 1.68 25.30 13.58
CA PRO A 374 2.16 24.41 14.62
C PRO A 374 1.73 22.96 14.40
N SER A 375 0.50 22.72 13.94
CA SER A 375 0.01 21.37 13.61
C SER A 375 0.84 20.67 12.53
N SER A 376 1.40 21.39 11.54
CA SER A 376 2.31 20.82 10.53
C SER A 376 3.73 20.51 11.07
N ILE A 377 4.15 21.26 12.09
CA ILE A 377 5.44 21.11 12.79
C ILE A 377 5.22 20.25 14.03
N LYS A 378 5.29 18.93 13.86
CA LYS A 378 5.07 17.95 14.94
C LYS A 378 6.09 18.08 16.11
N PHE A 379 7.13 18.90 15.94
CA PHE A 379 8.12 19.27 16.96
C PHE A 379 7.52 20.07 18.12
N TYR A 380 6.46 20.86 17.89
CA TYR A 380 5.80 21.67 18.94
C TYR A 380 5.30 20.85 20.13
N LYS A 381 5.16 19.53 19.98
CA LYS A 381 4.82 18.63 21.07
C LYS A 381 5.96 18.44 22.08
N PHE A 382 7.20 18.74 21.71
CA PHE A 382 8.41 18.41 22.48
C PHE A 382 9.36 19.58 22.70
N GLY A 383 9.34 20.59 21.85
CA GLY A 383 10.22 21.75 21.96
C GLY A 383 9.64 22.99 21.28
N ASP A 384 10.44 24.05 21.23
CA ASP A 384 10.04 25.33 20.65
C ASP A 384 10.47 25.50 19.17
N LEU A 385 9.88 26.51 18.52
CA LEU A 385 10.14 26.82 17.12
C LEU A 385 11.60 27.16 16.82
N ARG A 386 12.26 27.89 17.72
CA ARG A 386 13.64 28.36 17.50
C ARG A 386 14.58 27.17 17.45
N THR A 387 14.47 26.27 18.44
CA THR A 387 15.23 25.02 18.47
C THR A 387 15.01 24.20 17.21
N TRP A 388 13.77 24.10 16.72
CA TRP A 388 13.47 23.41 15.46
C TRP A 388 14.15 24.06 14.25
N LEU A 389 13.97 25.38 14.05
CA LEU A 389 14.53 26.13 12.92
C LEU A 389 16.06 26.05 12.88
N GLU A 390 16.73 26.00 14.03
CA GLU A 390 18.20 25.88 14.13
C GLU A 390 18.72 24.46 13.76
N ASN A 391 17.86 23.42 13.79
CA ASN A 391 18.29 22.01 13.71
C ASN A 391 17.70 21.21 12.53
N ILE A 392 16.78 21.78 11.74
CA ILE A 392 16.27 21.15 10.52
C ILE A 392 17.27 21.14 9.38
N TYR A 393 17.03 20.27 8.40
CA TYR A 393 17.76 20.33 7.14
C TYR A 393 17.36 21.61 6.37
N PRO A 394 18.30 22.27 5.65
CA PRO A 394 18.01 23.42 4.78
C PRO A 394 17.29 23.00 3.46
N PHE A 395 16.82 21.76 3.39
CA PHE A 395 16.08 21.19 2.27
C PHE A 395 15.03 20.23 2.80
N PHE A 396 13.93 20.09 2.06
CA PHE A 396 12.80 19.24 2.40
C PHE A 396 12.71 18.10 1.39
N GLY A 397 12.30 16.93 1.86
CA GLY A 397 12.04 15.77 1.02
C GLY A 397 10.65 15.86 0.41
N ILE A 398 10.55 15.72 -0.92
CA ILE A 398 9.28 15.66 -1.63
C ILE A 398 8.82 14.20 -1.66
N VAL A 399 7.71 13.88 -0.99
CA VAL A 399 7.16 12.51 -0.93
C VAL A 399 6.29 12.20 -2.14
N LYS A 400 5.36 13.11 -2.46
CA LYS A 400 4.44 13.03 -3.60
C LYS A 400 3.95 14.42 -3.98
N HIS A 401 3.37 14.51 -5.16
CA HIS A 401 2.56 15.63 -5.63
C HIS A 401 1.20 15.09 -6.08
N ASP A 402 0.23 15.98 -6.32
CA ASP A 402 -1.04 15.59 -6.96
C ASP A 402 -0.79 15.02 -8.36
N LYS A 403 -1.56 13.99 -8.72
CA LYS A 403 -1.43 13.27 -9.98
C LYS A 403 -2.79 12.92 -10.53
N ASP A 404 -2.88 12.92 -11.85
CA ASP A 404 -4.02 12.37 -12.54
C ASP A 404 -4.17 10.89 -12.26
N THR A 405 -5.41 10.40 -12.34
CA THR A 405 -5.64 8.96 -12.38
C THR A 405 -5.05 8.39 -13.67
N HIS A 406 -4.60 7.14 -13.61
CA HIS A 406 -4.15 6.42 -14.81
C HIS A 406 -5.31 6.02 -15.74
N TYR A 407 -6.52 6.55 -15.53
CA TYR A 407 -7.69 6.21 -16.34
C TYR A 407 -8.13 7.37 -17.24
N PHE A 408 -8.09 7.13 -18.55
CA PHE A 408 -8.60 7.97 -19.65
C PHE A 408 -7.90 9.33 -19.65
N GLY A 409 -6.58 9.35 -19.39
CA GLY A 409 -5.80 10.58 -19.24
C GLY A 409 -6.29 11.41 -18.06
N GLY A 410 -6.43 10.80 -16.87
CA GLY A 410 -6.92 11.50 -15.68
C GLY A 410 -8.42 11.75 -15.61
N ARG A 411 -9.20 11.35 -16.63
CA ARG A 411 -10.64 11.66 -16.69
C ARG A 411 -11.53 10.73 -15.88
N MET A 412 -11.05 9.56 -15.46
CA MET A 412 -11.90 8.58 -14.80
C MET A 412 -11.31 8.12 -13.47
N VAL A 413 -12.17 7.81 -12.51
CA VAL A 413 -11.80 7.22 -11.22
C VAL A 413 -12.53 5.90 -11.02
N GLN A 414 -11.91 4.96 -10.32
CA GLN A 414 -12.59 3.72 -9.92
C GLN A 414 -13.35 3.95 -8.62
N ALA A 415 -14.66 3.73 -8.65
CA ALA A 415 -15.43 3.46 -7.44
C ALA A 415 -14.93 2.18 -6.75
N HIS A 416 -15.44 1.90 -5.55
CA HIS A 416 -15.16 0.66 -4.83
C HIS A 416 -16.42 0.13 -4.16
N TYR A 417 -16.40 -1.17 -3.82
CA TYR A 417 -17.56 -1.82 -3.20
C TYR A 417 -18.06 -1.12 -1.94
N GLN A 418 -17.17 -0.47 -1.16
CA GLN A 418 -17.57 0.19 0.08
C GLN A 418 -18.54 1.35 -0.20
N LEU A 419 -18.27 2.20 -1.20
CA LEU A 419 -19.16 3.28 -1.61
C LEU A 419 -20.45 2.73 -2.23
N LEU A 420 -20.32 1.79 -3.17
CA LEU A 420 -21.49 1.24 -3.87
C LEU A 420 -22.44 0.50 -2.92
N ASN A 421 -21.93 -0.22 -1.91
CA ASN A 421 -22.74 -0.93 -0.92
C ASN A 421 -23.44 0.02 0.07
N THR A 422 -22.96 1.26 0.24
CA THR A 422 -23.66 2.28 1.04
C THR A 422 -24.73 3.05 0.25
N LEU A 423 -24.73 2.97 -1.09
CA LEU A 423 -25.74 3.62 -1.92
C LEU A 423 -26.93 2.69 -2.15
N GLN A 424 -28.14 3.21 -2.05
CA GLN A 424 -29.37 2.49 -2.38
C GLN A 424 -29.66 2.65 -3.89
N LEU A 425 -28.94 1.90 -4.72
CA LEU A 425 -29.11 1.90 -6.18
C LEU A 425 -30.09 0.81 -6.60
N SER A 426 -30.98 1.13 -7.53
CA SER A 426 -31.86 0.16 -8.17
C SER A 426 -31.09 -0.73 -9.16
N GLN A 427 -31.70 -1.85 -9.54
CA GLN A 427 -31.12 -2.73 -10.54
C GLN A 427 -30.93 -2.03 -11.90
N ASP A 428 -31.82 -1.11 -12.25
CA ASP A 428 -31.73 -0.36 -13.51
C ASP A 428 -30.66 0.73 -13.44
N GLU A 429 -30.53 1.46 -12.32
CA GLU A 429 -29.45 2.41 -12.08
C GLU A 429 -28.08 1.71 -12.22
N ILE A 430 -27.91 0.52 -11.62
CA ILE A 430 -26.69 -0.29 -11.75
C ILE A 430 -26.43 -0.74 -13.19
N LYS A 431 -27.46 -1.12 -13.96
CA LYS A 431 -27.28 -1.46 -15.38
C LYS A 431 -26.72 -0.28 -16.17
N HIS A 432 -27.19 0.94 -15.90
CA HIS A 432 -26.70 2.14 -16.57
C HIS A 432 -25.25 2.45 -16.18
N ILE A 433 -24.92 2.43 -14.88
CA ILE A 433 -23.56 2.70 -14.39
C ILE A 433 -22.55 1.66 -14.91
N ALA A 434 -22.93 0.38 -14.98
CA ALA A 434 -22.05 -0.68 -15.47
C ALA A 434 -21.96 -0.76 -17.01
N LYS A 435 -22.87 -0.10 -17.74
CA LYS A 435 -23.01 -0.23 -19.20
C LYS A 435 -21.71 0.12 -19.92
N ASP A 436 -21.15 1.29 -19.64
CA ASP A 436 -19.99 1.80 -20.37
C ASP A 436 -18.77 0.90 -20.21
N GLY A 437 -18.52 0.38 -19.00
CA GLY A 437 -17.43 -0.58 -18.79
C GLY A 437 -17.64 -1.92 -19.47
N LEU A 438 -18.89 -2.40 -19.53
CA LEU A 438 -19.23 -3.63 -20.22
C LEU A 438 -19.16 -3.48 -21.75
N ASP A 439 -19.54 -2.32 -22.28
CA ASP A 439 -19.45 -2.01 -23.71
C ASP A 439 -17.98 -1.83 -24.12
N TYR A 440 -17.21 -1.08 -23.34
CA TYR A 440 -15.79 -0.89 -23.54
C TYR A 440 -15.02 -2.21 -23.54
N ILE A 441 -15.25 -3.09 -22.57
CA ILE A 441 -14.52 -4.37 -22.55
C ILE A 441 -14.91 -5.30 -23.69
N ASN A 442 -16.14 -5.18 -24.20
CA ASN A 442 -16.54 -5.89 -25.41
C ASN A 442 -15.78 -5.34 -26.63
N LEU A 443 -15.57 -4.03 -26.74
CA LEU A 443 -14.74 -3.41 -27.78
C LEU A 443 -13.28 -3.86 -27.69
N VAL A 444 -12.67 -3.84 -26.50
CA VAL A 444 -11.32 -4.38 -26.25
C VAL A 444 -11.19 -5.84 -26.68
N ASN A 445 -12.27 -6.62 -26.52
CA ASN A 445 -12.28 -8.03 -26.92
C ASN A 445 -12.37 -8.23 -28.44
N THR A 446 -13.00 -7.32 -29.18
CA THR A 446 -13.30 -7.49 -30.62
C THR A 446 -12.47 -6.63 -31.56
N ASP A 447 -11.89 -5.54 -31.08
CA ASP A 447 -11.20 -4.54 -31.91
C ASP A 447 -9.75 -4.34 -31.43
N VAL A 448 -8.80 -4.61 -32.34
CA VAL A 448 -7.37 -4.52 -32.07
C VAL A 448 -6.93 -3.06 -31.83
N ASP A 449 -7.58 -2.10 -32.47
CA ASP A 449 -7.22 -0.68 -32.34
C ASP A 449 -7.62 -0.17 -30.95
N ILE A 450 -8.77 -0.64 -30.44
CA ILE A 450 -9.23 -0.38 -29.06
C ILE A 450 -8.29 -1.04 -28.05
N MET A 451 -7.82 -2.26 -28.32
CA MET A 451 -6.81 -2.90 -27.49
C MET A 451 -5.50 -2.09 -27.47
N ARG A 452 -5.01 -1.61 -28.62
CA ARG A 452 -3.82 -0.74 -28.67
C ARG A 452 -4.01 0.51 -27.81
N TYR A 453 -5.17 1.16 -27.91
CA TYR A 453 -5.50 2.30 -27.08
C TYR A 453 -5.54 1.95 -25.59
N HIS A 454 -6.16 0.83 -25.20
CA HIS A 454 -6.21 0.35 -23.82
C HIS A 454 -4.82 0.06 -23.23
N LEU A 455 -3.87 -0.41 -24.04
CA LEU A 455 -2.50 -0.65 -23.59
C LEU A 455 -1.71 0.64 -23.46
N LYS A 456 -1.92 1.60 -24.38
CA LYS A 456 -1.29 2.92 -24.30
C LYS A 456 -1.80 3.72 -23.09
N PHE A 457 -3.08 3.59 -22.78
CA PHE A 457 -3.71 4.15 -21.59
C PHE A 457 -3.05 3.79 -20.25
N SER A 458 -2.17 2.78 -20.21
CA SER A 458 -1.41 2.46 -18.99
C SER A 458 -0.29 3.48 -18.66
N ASP A 459 -0.27 4.63 -19.34
CA ASP A 459 0.56 5.83 -19.15
C ASP A 459 0.99 6.04 -17.68
N THR A 460 2.25 5.72 -17.39
CA THR A 460 3.00 6.38 -16.32
C THR A 460 3.74 7.54 -16.96
N GLU A 461 3.67 8.75 -16.38
CA GLU A 461 4.20 10.04 -16.89
C GLU A 461 5.71 10.07 -17.32
N ASP A 462 6.43 8.95 -17.39
CA ASP A 462 7.83 8.84 -17.85
C ASP A 462 7.94 8.54 -19.37
N ASP A 463 6.90 8.80 -20.16
CA ASP A 463 6.76 8.31 -21.54
C ASP A 463 7.56 9.08 -22.63
N THR A 464 8.47 9.98 -22.25
CA THR A 464 9.43 10.55 -23.23
C THR A 464 10.59 9.60 -23.55
N GLU A 465 10.71 8.45 -22.87
CA GLU A 465 11.76 7.44 -23.10
C GLU A 465 11.31 6.20 -23.92
N PHE A 466 10.08 6.15 -24.44
CA PHE A 466 9.53 4.89 -24.97
C PHE A 466 9.91 4.56 -26.41
N GLU A 467 10.45 5.51 -27.16
CA GLU A 467 10.85 5.25 -28.55
C GLU A 467 12.26 4.65 -28.67
N ASP A 468 13.13 4.81 -27.65
CA ASP A 468 14.56 4.46 -27.75
C ASP A 468 15.03 3.26 -26.91
N ASN A 469 14.20 2.73 -26.00
CA ASN A 469 14.58 1.60 -25.14
C ASN A 469 14.09 0.23 -25.67
N ASN A 470 15.01 -0.70 -25.97
CA ASN A 470 14.68 -2.07 -26.40
C ASN A 470 14.24 -3.02 -25.27
N ILE A 471 14.16 -2.55 -24.03
CA ILE A 471 13.76 -3.34 -22.86
C ILE A 471 12.26 -3.14 -22.60
N MET A 472 11.46 -4.21 -22.76
CA MET A 472 10.01 -4.19 -22.53
C MET A 472 9.68 -4.64 -21.09
N ARG A 473 9.55 -3.70 -20.15
CA ARG A 473 9.49 -3.92 -18.70
C ARG A 473 8.33 -4.85 -18.27
N ASN A 474 7.24 -4.90 -19.03
CA ASN A 474 6.09 -5.76 -18.72
C ASN A 474 5.39 -6.36 -19.97
N LYS A 475 4.46 -7.31 -19.75
CA LYS A 475 3.75 -8.01 -20.84
C LYS A 475 2.87 -7.08 -21.69
N ASN A 476 2.33 -6.00 -21.11
CA ASN A 476 1.51 -5.03 -21.85
C ASN A 476 2.36 -4.27 -22.86
N GLU A 477 3.57 -3.84 -22.49
CA GLU A 477 4.52 -3.16 -23.39
C GLU A 477 4.91 -4.05 -24.58
N VAL A 478 5.21 -5.32 -24.33
CA VAL A 478 5.51 -6.29 -25.41
C VAL A 478 4.34 -6.41 -26.38
N VAL A 479 3.13 -6.57 -25.86
CA VAL A 479 1.91 -6.69 -26.69
C VAL A 479 1.66 -5.40 -27.46
N TYR A 480 1.78 -4.23 -26.80
CA TYR A 480 1.60 -2.93 -27.42
C TYR A 480 2.59 -2.72 -28.59
N LYS A 481 3.88 -2.96 -28.35
CA LYS A 481 4.92 -2.85 -29.39
C LYS A 481 4.64 -3.77 -30.57
N LEU A 482 4.26 -5.03 -30.32
CA LEU A 482 3.93 -5.99 -31.39
C LEU A 482 2.69 -5.61 -32.20
N LEU A 483 1.66 -5.05 -31.55
CA LEU A 483 0.45 -4.60 -32.24
C LEU A 483 0.68 -3.36 -33.11
N ASN A 484 1.77 -2.63 -32.91
CA ASN A 484 2.17 -1.48 -33.73
C ASN A 484 2.88 -1.86 -35.03
N TYR A 485 3.08 -3.16 -35.32
CA TYR A 485 3.59 -3.64 -36.60
C TYR A 485 2.56 -4.49 -37.32
N ASP A 486 2.51 -4.37 -38.65
CA ASP A 486 1.64 -5.15 -39.53
C ASP A 486 2.21 -6.55 -39.75
N CYS A 487 2.25 -7.32 -38.66
CA CYS A 487 2.86 -8.65 -38.58
C CYS A 487 1.87 -9.74 -38.16
N ASP A 488 0.57 -9.45 -38.23
CA ASP A 488 -0.50 -10.38 -37.84
C ASP A 488 -0.41 -10.92 -36.39
N PHE A 489 0.26 -10.20 -35.49
CA PHE A 489 0.38 -10.62 -34.08
C PHE A 489 -0.97 -10.87 -33.40
N HIS A 490 -2.01 -10.12 -33.78
CA HIS A 490 -3.37 -10.28 -33.29
C HIS A 490 -4.01 -11.66 -33.63
N LYS A 491 -3.43 -12.42 -34.56
CA LYS A 491 -3.83 -13.79 -34.93
C LYS A 491 -3.09 -14.87 -34.14
N THR A 492 -2.19 -14.51 -33.22
CA THR A 492 -1.41 -15.49 -32.43
C THR A 492 -2.16 -15.94 -31.17
N ARG A 493 -1.83 -17.15 -30.67
CA ARG A 493 -2.36 -17.66 -29.40
C ARG A 493 -1.93 -16.79 -28.20
N ILE A 494 -0.72 -16.23 -28.24
CA ILE A 494 -0.20 -15.37 -27.17
C ILE A 494 -1.06 -14.12 -27.00
N TYR A 495 -1.43 -13.45 -28.11
CA TYR A 495 -2.35 -12.33 -28.08
C TYR A 495 -3.74 -12.72 -27.59
N TYR A 496 -4.29 -13.84 -28.08
CA TYR A 496 -5.60 -14.33 -27.65
C TYR A 496 -5.66 -14.58 -26.14
N ASP A 497 -4.68 -15.29 -25.58
CA ASP A 497 -4.61 -15.59 -24.14
C ASP A 497 -4.42 -14.29 -23.33
N PHE A 498 -3.57 -13.38 -23.79
CA PHE A 498 -3.38 -12.05 -23.18
C PHE A 498 -4.70 -11.27 -23.11
N LYS A 499 -5.37 -11.10 -24.24
CA LYS A 499 -6.65 -10.40 -24.35
C LYS A 499 -7.71 -11.03 -23.43
N LYS A 500 -7.80 -12.36 -23.43
CA LYS A 500 -8.76 -13.10 -22.60
C LYS A 500 -8.53 -12.86 -21.11
N ASP A 501 -7.27 -12.92 -20.67
CA ASP A 501 -6.91 -12.69 -19.27
C ASP A 501 -7.11 -11.23 -18.86
N LEU A 502 -6.81 -10.28 -19.74
CA LEU A 502 -7.10 -8.86 -19.56
C LEU A 502 -8.61 -8.63 -19.38
N CYS A 503 -9.43 -9.13 -20.29
CA CYS A 503 -10.89 -9.00 -20.19
C CYS A 503 -11.46 -9.66 -18.93
N ARG A 504 -10.97 -10.85 -18.56
CA ARG A 504 -11.35 -11.52 -17.31
C ARG A 504 -10.93 -10.72 -16.08
N SER A 505 -9.75 -10.12 -16.09
CA SER A 505 -9.24 -9.29 -15.00
C SER A 505 -10.11 -8.05 -14.82
N TYR A 506 -10.44 -7.37 -15.91
CA TYR A 506 -11.31 -6.21 -15.94
C TYR A 506 -12.70 -6.52 -15.35
N LEU A 507 -13.38 -7.56 -15.86
CA LEU A 507 -14.69 -7.98 -15.33
C LEU A 507 -14.63 -8.42 -13.86
N ARG A 508 -13.51 -9.04 -13.45
CA ARG A 508 -13.29 -9.42 -12.03
C ARG A 508 -13.14 -8.19 -11.15
N ASN A 509 -12.49 -7.13 -11.62
CA ASN A 509 -12.36 -5.88 -10.88
C ASN A 509 -13.72 -5.16 -10.80
N MET A 510 -14.51 -5.12 -11.88
CA MET A 510 -15.87 -4.58 -11.82
C MET A 510 -16.72 -5.28 -10.76
N LYS A 511 -16.61 -6.62 -10.61
CA LYS A 511 -17.28 -7.37 -9.53
C LYS A 511 -16.80 -7.04 -8.11
N LYS A 512 -15.68 -6.32 -7.95
CA LYS A 512 -15.24 -5.76 -6.65
C LYS A 512 -15.78 -4.34 -6.43
N GLY A 513 -16.71 -3.88 -7.27
CA GLY A 513 -17.22 -2.52 -7.27
C GLY A 513 -16.29 -1.52 -7.97
N HIS A 514 -15.23 -1.97 -8.65
CA HIS A 514 -14.32 -1.09 -9.38
C HIS A 514 -14.92 -0.69 -10.73
N ILE A 515 -15.88 0.23 -10.68
CA ILE A 515 -16.52 0.82 -11.84
C ILE A 515 -15.89 2.17 -12.13
N LEU A 516 -15.53 2.41 -13.39
CA LEU A 516 -15.00 3.70 -13.81
C LEU A 516 -16.14 4.73 -13.91
N LEU A 517 -15.90 5.89 -13.33
CA LEU A 517 -16.78 7.06 -13.29
C LEU A 517 -16.00 8.30 -13.69
N ASN A 518 -16.66 9.31 -14.26
CA ASN A 518 -16.02 10.61 -14.45
C ASN A 518 -15.61 11.17 -13.08
N GLY A 519 -14.31 11.34 -12.88
CA GLY A 519 -13.79 11.88 -11.63
C GLY A 519 -12.33 11.57 -11.36
N THR A 520 -11.92 11.92 -10.14
CA THR A 520 -10.53 11.82 -9.67
C THR A 520 -10.47 11.59 -8.16
N TYR A 521 -9.25 11.38 -7.64
CA TYR A 521 -8.95 11.50 -6.22
C TYR A 521 -8.38 12.89 -5.94
N ALA A 522 -9.23 13.81 -5.48
CA ALA A 522 -8.82 15.18 -5.21
C ALA A 522 -8.23 15.33 -3.82
N THR A 523 -7.09 16.00 -3.70
CA THR A 523 -6.47 16.31 -2.40
C THR A 523 -7.28 17.41 -1.71
N LEU A 524 -7.60 17.21 -0.43
CA LEU A 524 -8.34 18.17 0.38
C LEU A 524 -7.48 19.41 0.69
N PHE A 525 -8.02 20.59 0.46
CA PHE A 525 -7.43 21.88 0.82
C PHE A 525 -8.43 22.71 1.63
N GLY A 526 -8.22 22.84 2.94
CA GLY A 526 -9.15 23.50 3.86
C GLY A 526 -8.93 25.00 3.90
N ASN A 527 -10.01 25.77 3.75
CA ASN A 527 -10.07 27.22 4.00
C ASN A 527 -8.77 27.96 3.60
N PRO A 528 -8.38 27.90 2.30
CA PRO A 528 -7.02 28.26 1.88
C PRO A 528 -6.73 29.76 1.99
N TYR A 529 -7.71 30.60 1.63
CA TYR A 529 -7.56 32.05 1.68
C TYR A 529 -7.53 32.58 3.11
N GLU A 530 -8.28 31.94 4.00
CA GLU A 530 -8.29 32.25 5.42
C GLU A 530 -6.90 32.10 6.03
N MET A 531 -6.10 31.13 5.55
CA MET A 531 -4.70 30.96 5.98
C MET A 531 -3.79 32.10 5.51
N LEU A 532 -4.04 32.66 4.31
CA LEU A 532 -3.36 33.88 3.85
C LEU A 532 -3.78 35.09 4.69
N LEU A 533 -5.06 35.28 4.97
CA LEU A 533 -5.54 36.34 5.84
C LEU A 533 -4.97 36.24 7.26
N GLN A 534 -4.86 35.02 7.78
CA GLN A 534 -4.25 34.74 9.07
C GLN A 534 -2.79 35.19 9.11
N SER A 535 -2.04 35.02 8.03
CA SER A 535 -0.63 35.44 7.94
C SER A 535 -0.39 36.95 8.11
N ILE A 536 -1.43 37.76 7.95
CA ILE A 536 -1.40 39.22 8.09
C ILE A 536 -2.39 39.73 9.15
N GLY A 537 -2.98 38.83 9.94
CA GLY A 537 -3.90 39.17 11.03
C GLY A 537 -5.25 39.76 10.60
N LYS A 538 -5.71 39.47 9.38
CA LYS A 538 -7.01 39.92 8.85
C LYS A 538 -8.12 38.87 8.86
N PHE A 539 -7.82 37.64 9.29
CA PHE A 539 -8.83 36.59 9.36
C PHE A 539 -9.74 36.81 10.57
N ASP A 540 -11.06 36.82 10.33
CA ASP A 540 -12.08 37.12 11.33
C ASP A 540 -12.90 35.89 11.79
N GLY A 541 -12.54 34.70 11.30
CA GLY A 541 -13.25 33.46 11.58
C GLY A 541 -14.33 33.11 10.56
N THR A 542 -14.54 33.91 9.50
CA THR A 542 -15.52 33.64 8.45
C THR A 542 -14.89 33.02 7.20
N SER A 543 -15.60 32.08 6.57
CA SER A 543 -15.14 31.41 5.35
C SER A 543 -15.64 32.11 4.10
N ILE A 544 -14.77 32.27 3.09
CA ILE A 544 -15.16 32.71 1.74
C ILE A 544 -15.94 31.64 0.98
N LEU A 545 -15.80 30.37 1.35
CA LEU A 545 -16.62 29.26 0.87
C LEU A 545 -17.75 29.01 1.87
N LYS A 546 -19.00 29.08 1.40
CA LYS A 546 -20.17 28.83 2.24
C LYS A 546 -20.28 27.34 2.58
N SER A 547 -20.91 27.00 3.71
CA SER A 547 -21.19 25.62 4.07
C SER A 547 -21.97 24.89 2.98
N GLY A 548 -21.63 23.61 2.74
CA GLY A 548 -22.21 22.80 1.67
C GLY A 548 -21.72 23.13 0.26
N THR A 549 -20.68 23.96 0.14
CA THR A 549 -20.05 24.30 -1.15
C THR A 549 -18.56 23.96 -1.16
N VAL A 550 -18.03 23.73 -2.36
CA VAL A 550 -16.62 23.47 -2.61
C VAL A 550 -16.17 24.23 -3.84
N HIS A 551 -14.86 24.41 -3.98
CA HIS A 551 -14.28 24.94 -5.19
C HIS A 551 -13.30 23.93 -5.78
N ASN A 552 -13.56 23.51 -7.02
CA ASN A 552 -12.70 22.61 -7.78
C ASN A 552 -12.80 22.96 -9.28
N THR A 553 -11.64 23.01 -9.93
CA THR A 553 -11.50 23.46 -11.33
C THR A 553 -11.83 22.38 -12.36
N ARG A 554 -12.08 21.13 -11.93
CA ARG A 554 -12.36 20.01 -12.85
C ARG A 554 -13.77 20.05 -13.42
N TYR A 555 -14.75 20.43 -12.60
CA TYR A 555 -16.16 20.35 -12.95
C TYR A 555 -16.74 21.73 -13.23
N PRO A 556 -17.77 21.84 -14.08
CA PRO A 556 -18.51 23.08 -14.23
C PRO A 556 -19.03 23.61 -12.88
N TYR A 557 -18.96 24.92 -12.68
CA TYR A 557 -19.54 25.52 -11.48
C TYR A 557 -21.07 25.40 -11.49
N GLY A 558 -21.65 25.27 -10.30
CA GLY A 558 -23.07 25.07 -10.08
C GLY A 558 -23.51 23.60 -10.03
N CYS A 559 -22.65 22.64 -10.41
CA CYS A 559 -23.00 21.22 -10.36
C CYS A 559 -22.86 20.64 -8.95
N ASP A 560 -23.58 19.55 -8.69
CA ASP A 560 -23.37 18.73 -7.50
C ASP A 560 -22.18 17.78 -7.71
N ILE A 561 -21.45 17.52 -6.63
CA ILE A 561 -20.35 16.56 -6.56
C ILE A 561 -20.64 15.59 -5.42
N LEU A 562 -20.45 14.29 -5.68
CA LEU A 562 -20.36 13.27 -4.65
C LEU A 562 -18.90 13.06 -4.25
N GLY A 563 -18.64 13.07 -2.95
CA GLY A 563 -17.37 12.76 -2.33
C GLY A 563 -17.39 11.48 -1.49
N SER A 564 -16.32 10.70 -1.54
CA SER A 564 -16.09 9.54 -0.64
C SER A 564 -14.62 9.39 -0.32
N ARG A 565 -14.29 9.29 0.98
CA ARG A 565 -12.92 9.04 1.44
C ARG A 565 -12.78 7.58 1.87
N SER A 566 -11.60 7.01 1.62
CA SER A 566 -11.26 5.66 2.07
C SER A 566 -10.52 5.67 3.41
N PRO A 567 -10.79 4.73 4.34
CA PRO A 567 -11.86 3.72 4.25
C PRO A 567 -13.24 4.37 4.31
N HIS A 568 -14.16 3.92 3.44
CA HIS A 568 -15.54 4.39 3.44
C HIS A 568 -16.37 3.42 4.26
N VAL A 569 -16.74 3.79 5.49
CA VAL A 569 -17.25 2.82 6.46
C VAL A 569 -18.78 2.74 6.43
N THR A 570 -19.46 3.87 6.34
CA THR A 570 -20.92 3.98 6.48
C THR A 570 -21.55 5.00 5.53
N ILE A 571 -22.88 4.98 5.44
CA ILE A 571 -23.73 5.85 4.62
C ILE A 571 -23.52 7.33 5.01
N GLY A 572 -23.40 7.61 6.30
CA GLY A 572 -23.12 8.95 6.83
C GLY A 572 -21.78 9.55 6.38
N ASN A 573 -20.86 8.74 5.82
CA ASN A 573 -19.59 9.26 5.29
C ASN A 573 -19.68 9.82 3.87
N ILE A 574 -20.83 9.69 3.19
CA ILE A 574 -21.01 10.25 1.86
C ILE A 574 -21.06 11.78 1.98
N LEU A 575 -20.30 12.48 1.14
CA LEU A 575 -20.37 13.93 0.97
C LEU A 575 -21.18 14.26 -0.29
N ILE A 576 -22.15 15.15 -0.16
CA ILE A 576 -22.81 15.81 -1.30
C ILE A 576 -22.61 17.30 -1.14
N THR A 577 -22.04 17.94 -2.16
CA THR A 577 -21.67 19.36 -2.13
C THR A 577 -21.85 20.01 -3.49
N LYS A 578 -22.00 21.34 -3.52
CA LYS A 578 -22.12 22.12 -4.74
C LYS A 578 -20.78 22.75 -5.12
N ASN A 579 -20.34 22.55 -6.37
CA ASN A 579 -19.16 23.23 -6.88
C ASN A 579 -19.47 24.71 -7.16
N VAL A 580 -18.66 25.63 -6.68
CA VAL A 580 -18.84 27.08 -6.83
C VAL A 580 -17.57 27.75 -7.33
N GLU A 581 -17.75 28.79 -8.14
CA GLU A 581 -16.67 29.66 -8.59
C GLU A 581 -16.18 30.53 -7.43
N ASN A 582 -14.89 30.83 -7.39
CA ASN A 582 -14.32 31.76 -6.43
C ASN A 582 -13.06 32.43 -6.99
N GLU A 583 -13.22 33.64 -7.52
CA GLU A 583 -12.12 34.42 -8.13
C GLU A 583 -10.96 34.68 -7.17
N THR A 584 -11.22 34.74 -5.86
CA THR A 584 -10.17 34.96 -4.85
C THR A 584 -9.29 33.73 -4.71
N ILE A 585 -9.89 32.54 -4.74
CA ILE A 585 -9.14 31.28 -4.73
C ILE A 585 -8.33 31.16 -6.03
N ASP A 586 -8.97 31.38 -7.18
CA ASP A 586 -8.31 31.30 -8.50
C ASP A 586 -7.15 32.29 -8.65
N ARG A 587 -7.21 33.45 -7.98
CA ARG A 587 -6.15 34.47 -8.00
C ARG A 587 -4.90 34.05 -7.24
N TYR A 588 -5.07 33.45 -6.05
CA TYR A 588 -3.95 33.22 -5.12
C TYR A 588 -3.45 31.79 -5.09
N PHE A 589 -4.21 30.80 -5.57
CA PHE A 589 -3.82 29.39 -5.52
C PHE A 589 -3.74 28.81 -6.93
N ASN A 590 -2.61 28.20 -7.25
CA ASN A 590 -2.35 27.57 -8.55
C ASN A 590 -2.91 26.13 -8.53
N LEU A 591 -4.23 26.02 -8.50
CA LEU A 591 -4.93 24.74 -8.37
C LEU A 591 -4.83 23.89 -9.64
N THR A 592 -4.80 22.57 -9.45
CA THR A 592 -5.02 21.60 -10.53
C THR A 592 -6.41 20.98 -10.40
N PRO A 593 -6.92 20.29 -11.44
CA PRO A 593 -8.18 19.54 -11.34
C PRO A 593 -8.23 18.48 -10.22
N ASN A 594 -7.08 18.14 -9.64
CA ASN A 594 -6.91 17.15 -8.57
C ASN A 594 -6.81 17.77 -7.17
N ILE A 595 -7.13 19.06 -7.00
CA ILE A 595 -7.25 19.73 -5.70
C ILE A 595 -8.70 20.17 -5.49
N ILE A 596 -9.22 19.97 -4.28
CA ILE A 596 -10.57 20.43 -3.91
C ILE A 596 -10.48 21.31 -2.66
N CYS A 597 -10.92 22.56 -2.80
CA CYS A 597 -11.02 23.49 -1.69
C CYS A 597 -12.35 23.27 -0.95
N ILE A 598 -12.28 23.06 0.36
CA ILE A 598 -13.45 22.79 1.20
C ILE A 598 -13.55 23.81 2.34
N ASN A 599 -14.78 24.07 2.78
CA ASN A 599 -15.04 24.79 4.03
C ASN A 599 -15.12 23.79 5.19
N SER A 600 -14.31 23.97 6.23
CA SER A 600 -14.43 23.24 7.50
C SER A 600 -14.80 24.16 8.69
N ILE A 601 -15.21 25.40 8.41
CA ILE A 601 -15.77 26.34 9.38
C ILE A 601 -17.29 26.17 9.45
N GLY A 602 -17.81 25.85 10.64
CA GLY A 602 -19.25 25.71 10.88
C GLY A 602 -19.92 24.55 10.12
N GLU A 603 -19.16 23.53 9.72
CA GLU A 603 -19.66 22.37 8.97
C GLU A 603 -18.99 21.09 9.46
N ASN A 604 -19.78 20.05 9.79
CA ASN A 604 -19.28 18.76 10.26
C ASN A 604 -18.70 17.89 9.12
N ILE A 605 -17.83 18.50 8.30
CA ILE A 605 -17.28 17.90 7.09
C ILE A 605 -16.12 16.96 7.40
N LEU A 606 -15.30 17.24 8.43
CA LEU A 606 -14.12 16.43 8.74
C LEU A 606 -14.54 15.05 9.27
N GLU A 607 -15.51 14.99 10.18
CA GLU A 607 -16.05 13.71 10.66
C GLU A 607 -16.89 13.00 9.59
N ARG A 608 -17.64 13.74 8.76
CA ARG A 608 -18.31 13.17 7.57
C ARG A 608 -17.30 12.48 6.66
N LEU A 609 -16.13 13.06 6.47
CA LEU A 609 -15.04 12.44 5.72
C LEU A 609 -14.20 11.47 6.57
N SER A 610 -14.80 10.82 7.57
CA SER A 610 -14.19 9.81 8.43
C SER A 610 -12.94 10.35 9.14
N GLY A 611 -13.11 11.44 9.89
CA GLY A 611 -12.06 12.05 10.71
C GLY A 611 -10.93 12.66 9.89
N ALA A 612 -11.27 13.41 8.85
CA ALA A 612 -10.31 13.94 7.90
C ALA A 612 -9.39 15.05 8.43
N ASP A 613 -8.16 15.10 7.91
CA ASP A 613 -7.24 16.22 8.06
C ASP A 613 -6.75 16.69 6.68
N PHE A 614 -5.81 17.63 6.66
CA PHE A 614 -5.26 18.21 5.44
C PHE A 614 -3.81 17.77 5.20
N ASP A 615 -3.40 16.62 5.75
CA ASP A 615 -2.04 16.09 5.68
C ASP A 615 -1.71 15.31 4.38
N SER A 616 -2.44 15.65 3.31
CA SER A 616 -2.54 15.02 1.97
C SER A 616 -3.61 13.95 1.80
N ASP A 617 -4.65 14.02 2.63
CA ASP A 617 -5.86 13.24 2.46
C ASP A 617 -6.55 13.52 1.13
N THR A 618 -7.07 12.47 0.50
CA THR A 618 -7.69 12.54 -0.82
C THR A 618 -9.11 12.00 -0.79
N LEU A 619 -9.98 12.67 -1.53
CA LEU A 619 -11.39 12.38 -1.68
C LEU A 619 -11.66 11.86 -3.10
N LEU A 620 -12.28 10.69 -3.26
CA LEU A 620 -12.88 10.34 -4.55
C LEU A 620 -14.01 11.32 -4.81
N ILE A 621 -13.92 12.09 -5.90
CA ILE A 621 -14.98 13.00 -6.33
C ILE A 621 -15.54 12.59 -7.69
N THR A 622 -16.86 12.70 -7.86
CA THR A 622 -17.56 12.41 -9.12
C THR A 622 -18.80 13.28 -9.31
N ASP A 623 -19.10 13.66 -10.55
CA ASP A 623 -20.33 14.34 -10.98
C ASP A 623 -21.39 13.36 -11.50
N ASN A 624 -21.22 12.05 -11.24
CA ASN A 624 -22.15 11.04 -11.72
C ASN A 624 -23.55 11.22 -11.10
N LYS A 625 -24.48 11.71 -11.92
CA LYS A 625 -25.85 12.04 -11.50
C LYS A 625 -26.61 10.86 -10.86
N ILE A 626 -26.36 9.62 -11.28
CA ILE A 626 -27.07 8.46 -10.72
C ILE A 626 -26.63 8.24 -9.28
N LEU A 627 -25.32 8.29 -9.02
CA LEU A 627 -24.75 8.17 -7.68
C LEU A 627 -25.17 9.33 -6.79
N ILE A 628 -25.08 10.56 -7.29
CA ILE A 628 -25.50 11.78 -6.57
C ILE A 628 -26.98 11.70 -6.18
N ASN A 629 -27.85 11.35 -7.13
CA ASN A 629 -29.28 11.25 -6.87
C ASN A 629 -29.58 10.14 -5.88
N SER A 630 -28.90 8.98 -5.97
CA SER A 630 -29.03 7.89 -5.00
C SER A 630 -28.62 8.32 -3.59
N ALA A 631 -27.52 9.06 -3.44
CA ALA A 631 -27.10 9.61 -2.15
C ALA A 631 -28.08 10.65 -1.60
N LYS A 632 -28.56 11.58 -2.43
CA LYS A 632 -29.51 12.63 -2.04
C LYS A 632 -30.83 12.08 -1.50
N LYS A 633 -31.30 10.91 -1.96
CA LYS A 633 -32.55 10.27 -1.50
C LYS A 633 -32.66 10.22 0.03
N ASN A 634 -31.57 9.82 0.70
CA ASN A 634 -31.57 9.52 2.14
C ASN A 634 -30.59 10.41 2.94
N TYR A 635 -30.04 11.48 2.35
CA TYR A 635 -28.95 12.25 2.94
C TYR A 635 -29.32 12.95 4.26
N HIS A 636 -30.58 13.36 4.41
CA HIS A 636 -31.10 14.03 5.60
C HIS A 636 -31.41 13.06 6.76
N ILE A 637 -31.54 11.76 6.47
CA ILE A 637 -31.88 10.72 7.43
C ILE A 637 -30.62 10.24 8.16
N PHE A 638 -29.56 9.96 7.40
CA PHE A 638 -28.32 9.40 7.93
C PHE A 638 -27.37 10.50 8.40
N LYS A 639 -27.46 10.85 9.69
CA LYS A 639 -26.61 11.84 10.37
C LYS A 639 -25.14 11.42 10.45
N VAL A 640 -24.24 12.38 10.60
CA VAL A 640 -22.77 12.16 10.52
C VAL A 640 -22.28 11.30 11.70
N PRO A 641 -21.49 10.23 11.47
CA PRO A 641 -20.76 9.56 12.54
C PRO A 641 -19.72 10.52 13.12
N THR A 642 -19.80 10.78 14.42
CA THR A 642 -18.93 11.78 15.08
C THR A 642 -18.31 11.19 16.33
N ARG A 643 -16.99 11.34 16.47
CA ARG A 643 -16.26 10.88 17.65
C ARG A 643 -16.30 11.92 18.78
N ASN A 644 -16.70 11.49 19.98
CA ASN A 644 -16.53 12.24 21.23
C ASN A 644 -15.67 11.46 22.25
N ILE A 645 -14.47 11.05 21.82
CA ILE A 645 -13.54 10.27 22.64
C ILE A 645 -12.22 11.00 22.68
N ASN A 646 -11.92 11.59 23.83
CA ASN A 646 -10.66 12.28 24.06
C ASN A 646 -9.60 11.29 24.57
N PRO A 647 -8.48 11.09 23.86
CA PRO A 647 -7.41 10.24 24.36
C PRO A 647 -6.78 10.87 25.61
N PRO A 648 -6.56 10.10 26.69
CA PRO A 648 -5.87 10.61 27.86
C PRO A 648 -4.43 10.97 27.50
N LYS A 649 -3.83 11.93 28.25
CA LYS A 649 -2.39 12.17 28.15
C LYS A 649 -1.65 10.91 28.60
N SER A 650 -0.90 10.30 27.69
CA SER A 650 -0.05 9.16 28.02
C SER A 650 1.09 9.59 28.95
N LYS A 651 1.34 8.82 30.01
CA LYS A 651 2.44 9.00 30.97
C LYS A 651 3.40 7.83 30.91
N ARG A 652 3.97 7.60 29.71
CA ARG A 652 5.02 6.59 29.50
C ARG A 652 6.38 7.22 29.68
N HIS A 653 7.38 6.36 29.87
CA HIS A 653 8.77 6.77 29.97
C HIS A 653 9.53 6.33 28.71
N TYR A 654 10.56 7.08 28.32
CA TYR A 654 11.43 6.71 27.21
C TYR A 654 12.35 5.55 27.62
N THR A 655 11.79 4.34 27.70
CA THR A 655 12.48 3.11 28.09
C THR A 655 12.21 1.99 27.09
N PRO A 656 13.13 1.02 26.92
CA PRO A 656 12.91 -0.11 26.02
C PRO A 656 11.66 -0.92 26.36
N ILE A 657 11.34 -1.07 27.65
CA ILE A 657 10.14 -1.76 28.15
C ILE A 657 8.88 -1.07 27.65
N ASP A 658 8.73 0.24 27.89
CA ASP A 658 7.54 0.99 27.47
C ASP A 658 7.41 1.06 25.95
N LEU A 659 8.53 1.24 25.22
CA LEU A 659 8.56 1.20 23.76
C LEU A 659 8.10 -0.17 23.22
N SER A 660 8.54 -1.27 23.86
CA SER A 660 8.17 -2.62 23.44
C SER A 660 6.70 -2.95 23.72
N ASP A 661 6.16 -2.50 24.85
CA ASP A 661 4.74 -2.67 25.20
C ASP A 661 3.83 -1.85 24.27
N LEU A 662 4.20 -0.60 23.97
CA LEU A 662 3.48 0.23 23.02
C LEU A 662 3.42 -0.42 21.63
N ASP A 663 4.57 -0.83 21.09
CA ASP A 663 4.63 -1.43 19.75
C ASP A 663 3.92 -2.80 19.70
N ASP A 664 3.86 -3.53 20.82
CA ASP A 664 3.06 -4.76 20.94
C ASP A 664 1.57 -4.49 20.80
N LYS A 665 1.05 -3.57 21.61
CA LYS A 665 -0.36 -3.15 21.58
C LYS A 665 -0.76 -2.60 20.20
N THR A 666 0.13 -1.81 19.58
CA THR A 666 -0.11 -1.19 18.27
C THR A 666 -0.13 -2.20 17.12
N SER A 667 0.62 -3.31 17.22
CA SER A 667 0.77 -4.28 16.13
C SER A 667 -0.47 -5.14 15.84
N ASN A 668 -1.47 -5.11 16.72
CA ASN A 668 -2.72 -5.85 16.58
C ASN A 668 -3.77 -5.08 15.74
N ASN A 669 -3.47 -4.83 14.47
CA ASN A 669 -4.33 -4.02 13.59
C ASN A 669 -5.72 -4.64 13.33
N LYS A 670 -6.80 -3.92 13.71
CA LYS A 670 -8.20 -4.35 13.51
C LYS A 670 -8.96 -3.65 12.39
N ILE A 671 -8.35 -2.73 11.63
CA ILE A 671 -9.03 -1.94 10.58
C ILE A 671 -9.78 -2.83 9.58
N GLY A 672 -9.13 -3.89 9.09
CA GLY A 672 -9.76 -4.81 8.13
C GLY A 672 -10.93 -5.60 8.71
N GLU A 673 -10.89 -5.93 10.00
CA GLU A 673 -12.00 -6.60 10.69
C GLU A 673 -13.19 -5.65 10.90
N ILE A 674 -12.92 -4.39 11.23
CA ILE A 674 -13.91 -3.32 11.40
C ILE A 674 -14.63 -3.05 10.08
N VAL A 675 -13.89 -2.77 9.01
CA VAL A 675 -14.46 -2.46 7.69
C VAL A 675 -15.25 -3.66 7.13
N ASN A 676 -14.80 -4.90 7.35
CA ASN A 676 -15.59 -6.05 6.91
C ASN A 676 -16.92 -6.16 7.66
N LEU A 677 -16.92 -5.92 8.97
CA LEU A 677 -18.15 -5.94 9.76
C LEU A 677 -19.09 -4.79 9.36
N SER A 678 -18.56 -3.58 9.11
CA SER A 678 -19.40 -2.47 8.68
C SER A 678 -20.08 -2.75 7.35
N GLN A 679 -19.37 -3.40 6.43
CA GLN A 679 -19.93 -3.76 5.13
C GLN A 679 -20.96 -4.90 5.22
N GLU A 680 -20.82 -5.83 6.16
CA GLU A 680 -21.84 -6.82 6.49
C GLU A 680 -23.12 -6.15 7.05
N LEU A 681 -22.96 -5.19 7.96
CA LEU A 681 -24.09 -4.49 8.59
C LEU A 681 -24.80 -3.51 7.64
N ASN A 682 -24.05 -2.79 6.79
CA ASN A 682 -24.65 -1.99 5.72
C ASN A 682 -25.49 -2.85 4.76
N SER A 683 -25.02 -4.05 4.41
CA SER A 683 -25.81 -4.98 3.58
C SER A 683 -27.05 -5.50 4.31
N LEU A 684 -26.96 -5.77 5.62
CA LEU A 684 -28.10 -6.17 6.44
C LEU A 684 -29.16 -5.06 6.52
N LEU A 685 -28.74 -3.82 6.75
CA LEU A 685 -29.60 -2.64 6.79
C LEU A 685 -30.39 -2.50 5.48
N TRP A 686 -29.73 -2.56 4.33
CA TRP A 686 -30.41 -2.45 3.04
C TRP A 686 -31.32 -3.63 2.72
N ASP A 687 -30.97 -4.84 3.14
CA ASP A 687 -31.82 -6.02 2.96
C ASP A 687 -33.13 -5.91 3.77
N ILE A 688 -33.07 -5.37 4.99
CA ILE A 688 -34.25 -5.10 5.82
C ILE A 688 -35.17 -4.08 5.14
N VAL A 689 -34.61 -2.93 4.72
CA VAL A 689 -35.37 -1.90 3.99
C VAL A 689 -35.99 -2.49 2.72
N SER A 690 -35.20 -3.20 1.90
CA SER A 690 -35.69 -3.79 0.65
C SER A 690 -36.80 -4.80 0.85
N LYS A 691 -36.77 -5.61 1.92
CA LYS A 691 -37.78 -6.64 2.20
C LYS A 691 -39.05 -6.06 2.80
N SER A 692 -38.97 -4.93 3.50
CA SER A 692 -40.12 -4.25 4.06
C SER A 692 -41.06 -3.68 2.98
N GLY A 693 -40.50 -3.29 1.83
CA GLY A 693 -41.22 -2.54 0.79
C GLY A 693 -41.54 -1.09 1.16
N GLN A 694 -41.06 -0.59 2.30
CA GLN A 694 -41.27 0.76 2.81
C GLN A 694 -40.08 1.69 2.51
N SER A 695 -40.30 3.00 2.64
CA SER A 695 -39.23 3.99 2.55
C SER A 695 -38.25 3.88 3.72
N VAL A 696 -37.06 4.47 3.56
CA VAL A 696 -36.04 4.49 4.63
C VAL A 696 -36.56 5.26 5.85
N GLU A 697 -37.30 6.34 5.63
CA GLU A 697 -37.89 7.16 6.70
C GLU A 697 -38.84 6.34 7.57
N GLU A 698 -39.75 5.58 6.94
CA GLU A 698 -40.71 4.72 7.64
C GLU A 698 -40.05 3.56 8.40
N GLN A 699 -38.89 3.11 7.91
CA GLN A 699 -38.12 2.00 8.49
C GLN A 699 -36.99 2.44 9.41
N TYR A 700 -36.79 3.75 9.61
CA TYR A 700 -35.60 4.26 10.30
C TYR A 700 -35.53 3.72 11.73
N GLU A 701 -36.66 3.68 12.45
CA GLU A 701 -36.72 3.18 13.82
C GLU A 701 -36.28 1.71 13.97
N GLN A 702 -36.51 0.88 12.95
CA GLN A 702 -36.13 -0.53 12.93
C GLN A 702 -34.65 -0.73 12.56
N ILE A 703 -34.06 0.21 11.82
CA ILE A 703 -32.68 0.10 11.32
C ILE A 703 -31.67 1.01 12.03
N LYS A 704 -32.12 2.02 12.80
CA LYS A 704 -31.24 3.02 13.42
C LYS A 704 -30.20 2.40 14.34
N GLU A 705 -30.53 1.32 15.05
CA GLU A 705 -29.58 0.58 15.87
C GLU A 705 -28.43 -0.04 15.05
N ILE A 706 -28.74 -0.53 13.85
CA ILE A 706 -27.71 -1.02 12.91
C ILE A 706 -26.90 0.16 12.40
N TYR A 707 -27.56 1.29 12.12
CA TYR A 707 -26.90 2.51 11.68
C TYR A 707 -25.92 3.05 12.74
N TYR A 708 -26.32 3.10 14.00
CA TYR A 708 -25.47 3.52 15.11
C TYR A 708 -24.27 2.59 15.28
N ASP A 709 -24.45 1.28 15.16
CA ASP A 709 -23.33 0.33 15.20
C ASP A 709 -22.34 0.51 14.03
N VAL A 710 -22.81 0.82 12.81
CA VAL A 710 -21.88 1.12 11.71
C VAL A 710 -21.20 2.49 11.86
N CYS A 711 -21.84 3.47 12.50
CA CYS A 711 -21.22 4.74 12.89
C CYS A 711 -20.13 4.51 13.94
N GLN A 712 -20.38 3.66 14.95
CA GLN A 712 -19.38 3.26 15.92
C GLN A 712 -18.18 2.59 15.26
N LEU A 713 -18.41 1.73 14.26
CA LEU A 713 -17.32 1.11 13.49
C LEU A 713 -16.48 2.14 12.72
N ASP A 714 -17.07 3.23 12.24
CA ASP A 714 -16.33 4.32 11.59
C ASP A 714 -15.36 4.98 12.60
N VAL A 715 -15.88 5.36 13.77
CA VAL A 715 -15.09 5.92 14.88
C VAL A 715 -13.99 4.95 15.35
N MET A 716 -14.31 3.65 15.48
CA MET A 716 -13.33 2.62 15.83
C MET A 716 -12.23 2.48 14.77
N SER A 717 -12.55 2.68 13.49
CA SER A 717 -11.56 2.63 12.41
C SER A 717 -10.55 3.77 12.54
N ASN A 718 -11.02 4.97 12.89
CA ASN A 718 -10.19 6.15 13.13
C ASN A 718 -9.27 5.96 14.35
N ILE A 719 -9.80 5.38 15.43
CA ILE A 719 -9.02 5.02 16.62
C ILE A 719 -7.88 4.03 16.28
N GLU A 720 -8.17 2.99 15.50
CA GLU A 720 -7.16 2.00 15.10
C GLU A 720 -6.06 2.57 14.19
N ILE A 721 -6.41 3.52 13.32
CA ILE A 721 -5.42 4.20 12.45
C ILE A 721 -4.46 5.04 13.29
N ASP A 722 -5.00 5.76 14.28
CA ASP A 722 -4.26 6.68 15.14
C ASP A 722 -3.50 6.02 16.30
N LYS A 723 -3.77 4.76 16.65
CA LYS A 723 -3.11 4.03 17.74
C LYS A 723 -1.57 4.05 17.70
N ALA A 724 -0.98 4.23 16.51
CA ALA A 724 0.47 4.33 16.35
C ALA A 724 1.07 5.68 16.74
N LYS A 725 0.22 6.69 17.01
CA LYS A 725 0.58 8.08 17.35
C LYS A 725 -0.05 8.54 18.67
N LYS A 726 -1.15 7.91 19.10
CA LYS A 726 -1.96 8.27 20.27
C LYS A 726 -2.43 7.01 20.99
N GLU A 727 -2.52 7.03 22.31
CA GLU A 727 -3.10 5.94 23.09
C GLU A 727 -4.57 6.23 23.39
N TYR A 728 -5.43 5.27 23.10
CA TYR A 728 -6.86 5.35 23.39
C TYR A 728 -7.24 4.31 24.45
N PRO A 729 -8.18 4.61 25.35
CA PRO A 729 -8.64 3.69 26.39
C PRO A 729 -9.56 2.58 25.86
N VAL A 730 -9.76 2.50 24.54
CA VAL A 730 -10.74 1.61 23.89
C VAL A 730 -10.12 0.27 23.49
N ASP A 731 -10.71 -0.82 23.96
CA ASP A 731 -10.41 -2.18 23.49
C ASP A 731 -11.28 -2.56 22.28
N THR A 732 -10.77 -2.22 21.10
CA THR A 732 -11.38 -2.54 19.81
C THR A 732 -11.67 -4.04 19.63
N THR A 733 -10.88 -4.94 20.21
CA THR A 733 -11.11 -6.39 20.07
C THR A 733 -12.34 -6.80 20.87
N ARG A 734 -12.47 -6.27 22.08
CA ARG A 734 -13.62 -6.50 22.95
C ARG A 734 -14.89 -5.91 22.34
N GLU A 735 -14.82 -4.70 21.79
CA GLU A 735 -15.92 -4.04 21.07
C GLU A 735 -16.42 -4.86 19.87
N LEU A 736 -15.50 -5.28 19.00
CA LEU A 736 -15.84 -6.13 17.84
C LEU A 736 -16.51 -7.44 18.27
N LYS A 737 -16.05 -8.05 19.38
CA LYS A 737 -16.65 -9.28 19.90
C LYS A 737 -18.08 -9.03 20.40
N ARG A 738 -18.31 -7.93 21.12
CA ARG A 738 -19.65 -7.52 21.59
C ARG A 738 -20.61 -7.30 20.42
N MET A 739 -20.20 -6.53 19.43
CA MET A 739 -21.01 -6.23 18.26
C MET A 739 -21.32 -7.47 17.42
N ARG A 740 -20.33 -8.35 17.20
CA ARG A 740 -20.57 -9.64 16.51
C ARG A 740 -21.60 -10.51 17.23
N LYS A 741 -21.57 -10.50 18.57
CA LYS A 741 -22.54 -11.23 19.40
C LYS A 741 -23.95 -10.61 19.29
N LYS A 742 -24.08 -9.28 19.26
CA LYS A 742 -25.36 -8.56 19.05
C LYS A 742 -26.08 -9.06 17.79
N TYR A 743 -25.33 -9.30 16.71
CA TYR A 743 -25.88 -9.72 15.41
C TYR A 743 -25.82 -11.23 15.13
N GLU A 744 -25.41 -12.05 16.10
CA GLU A 744 -25.16 -13.48 15.89
C GLU A 744 -26.40 -14.21 15.36
N ASN A 745 -27.59 -13.94 15.92
CA ASN A 745 -28.84 -14.58 15.51
C ASN A 745 -29.29 -14.22 14.08
N LEU A 746 -28.97 -13.00 13.62
CA LEU A 746 -29.35 -12.53 12.28
C LEU A 746 -28.33 -12.98 11.22
N LEU A 747 -27.06 -13.08 11.62
CA LEU A 747 -25.92 -13.37 10.75
C LEU A 747 -25.41 -14.81 10.88
N THR A 748 -26.17 -15.73 11.47
CA THR A 748 -25.82 -17.15 11.54
C THR A 748 -26.95 -17.99 10.94
N THR A 749 -26.59 -18.98 10.12
CA THR A 749 -27.51 -19.98 9.59
C THR A 749 -27.85 -21.02 10.64
N SER A 750 -28.91 -21.80 10.40
CA SER A 750 -29.31 -22.89 11.31
C SER A 750 -28.24 -23.97 11.49
N ASP A 751 -27.33 -24.14 10.51
CA ASP A 751 -26.19 -25.07 10.57
C ASP A 751 -24.93 -24.46 11.24
N GLY A 752 -25.05 -23.26 11.84
CA GLY A 752 -23.96 -22.59 12.58
C GLY A 752 -22.94 -21.84 11.72
N ARG A 753 -23.14 -21.75 10.40
CA ARG A 753 -22.27 -20.94 9.52
C ARG A 753 -22.62 -19.46 9.59
N LYS A 754 -21.63 -18.59 9.46
CA LYS A 754 -21.86 -17.14 9.41
C LYS A 754 -22.40 -16.72 8.04
N ARG A 755 -23.62 -16.18 8.00
CA ARG A 755 -24.19 -15.48 6.84
C ARG A 755 -23.33 -14.27 6.48
N THR A 756 -22.87 -14.22 5.25
CA THR A 756 -21.93 -13.20 4.75
C THR A 756 -22.38 -12.71 3.38
N PRO A 757 -22.32 -11.40 3.08
CA PRO A 757 -22.61 -10.88 1.75
C PRO A 757 -21.79 -11.55 0.64
N TYR A 758 -22.45 -11.83 -0.49
CA TYR A 758 -21.89 -12.58 -1.60
C TYR A 758 -20.61 -11.93 -2.17
N PHE A 759 -20.61 -10.59 -2.30
CA PHE A 759 -19.45 -9.86 -2.84
C PHE A 759 -18.21 -9.97 -1.94
N LEU A 760 -18.36 -10.04 -0.61
CA LEU A 760 -17.25 -10.29 0.31
C LEU A 760 -16.69 -11.70 0.11
N GLY A 761 -17.54 -12.68 -0.20
CA GLY A 761 -17.12 -14.03 -0.60
C GLY A 761 -16.30 -14.03 -1.88
N PHE A 762 -16.68 -13.22 -2.87
CA PHE A 762 -15.94 -13.06 -4.11
C PHE A 762 -14.58 -12.37 -3.91
N ILE A 763 -14.52 -11.35 -3.05
CA ILE A 763 -13.27 -10.69 -2.66
C ILE A 763 -12.35 -11.66 -1.91
N ALA A 764 -12.89 -12.44 -0.97
CA ALA A 764 -12.14 -13.45 -0.22
C ALA A 764 -11.59 -14.56 -1.14
N ASP A 765 -12.37 -14.99 -2.13
CA ASP A 765 -11.94 -15.96 -3.15
C ASP A 765 -10.73 -15.45 -3.94
N THR A 766 -10.79 -14.18 -4.36
CA THR A 766 -9.70 -13.55 -5.10
C THR A 766 -8.40 -13.46 -4.29
N LYS A 767 -8.50 -13.44 -2.95
CA LYS A 767 -7.35 -13.44 -2.03
C LYS A 767 -6.97 -14.85 -1.53
N ASN A 768 -7.63 -15.91 -1.99
CA ASN A 768 -7.45 -17.29 -1.53
C ASN A 768 -7.73 -17.51 -0.03
N TYR A 769 -8.69 -16.76 0.53
CA TYR A 769 -9.11 -16.89 1.94
C TYR A 769 -10.60 -17.20 2.11
N LYS A 770 -11.29 -17.58 1.02
CA LYS A 770 -12.70 -17.98 1.09
C LYS A 770 -12.84 -19.24 1.94
N ASN A 771 -13.73 -19.19 2.92
CA ASN A 771 -14.01 -20.32 3.79
C ASN A 771 -15.51 -20.65 3.74
N VAL A 772 -15.86 -21.70 3.00
CA VAL A 772 -17.26 -22.14 2.81
C VAL A 772 -17.77 -23.03 3.95
N ASN A 773 -16.86 -23.65 4.70
CA ASN A 773 -17.21 -24.50 5.85
C ASN A 773 -17.67 -23.67 7.05
N ARG A 774 -17.17 -22.44 7.19
CA ARG A 774 -17.52 -21.52 8.30
C ARG A 774 -18.46 -20.38 7.90
N LYS A 775 -18.61 -20.10 6.60
CA LYS A 775 -19.39 -18.96 6.11
C LYS A 775 -20.33 -19.39 4.99
N ASP A 776 -21.53 -18.84 5.05
CA ASP A 776 -22.53 -18.97 4.00
C ASP A 776 -22.61 -17.65 3.22
N TYR A 777 -22.21 -17.66 1.94
CA TYR A 777 -22.13 -16.45 1.13
C TYR A 777 -23.42 -16.26 0.31
N GLN A 778 -24.23 -15.28 0.69
CA GLN A 778 -25.58 -15.06 0.13
C GLN A 778 -25.82 -13.61 -0.29
N LYS A 779 -26.89 -13.38 -1.06
CA LYS A 779 -27.29 -12.04 -1.53
C LYS A 779 -28.19 -11.34 -0.51
N TYR A 780 -28.09 -10.01 -0.45
CA TYR A 780 -28.76 -9.12 0.50
C TYR A 780 -29.55 -7.98 -0.19
N ASN A 781 -29.94 -8.18 -1.46
CA ASN A 781 -30.65 -7.16 -2.25
C ASN A 781 -29.96 -5.79 -2.30
N THR A 782 -28.62 -5.81 -2.34
CA THR A 782 -27.80 -4.59 -2.37
C THR A 782 -27.39 -4.18 -3.78
N SER A 783 -26.93 -2.95 -3.93
CA SER A 783 -26.25 -2.44 -5.13
C SER A 783 -25.14 -3.38 -5.63
N MET A 784 -24.37 -3.97 -4.72
CA MET A 784 -23.33 -4.93 -5.06
C MET A 784 -23.90 -6.25 -5.61
N ASP A 785 -25.01 -6.76 -5.06
CA ASP A 785 -25.68 -7.94 -5.60
C ASP A 785 -26.22 -7.71 -7.02
N TYR A 786 -26.82 -6.53 -7.24
CA TYR A 786 -27.30 -6.12 -8.55
C TYR A 786 -26.16 -5.99 -9.56
N LEU A 787 -25.00 -5.48 -9.15
CA LEU A 787 -23.82 -5.38 -10.00
C LEU A 787 -23.30 -6.76 -10.40
N HIS A 788 -23.20 -7.69 -9.45
CA HIS A 788 -22.82 -9.07 -9.73
C HIS A 788 -23.79 -9.74 -10.72
N ASN A 789 -25.09 -9.53 -10.54
CA ASN A 789 -26.14 -10.03 -11.45
C ASN A 789 -26.01 -9.43 -12.85
N CYS A 790 -25.77 -8.12 -12.95
CA CYS A 790 -25.60 -7.39 -14.21
C CYS A 790 -24.43 -7.97 -15.02
N ILE A 791 -23.26 -8.10 -14.39
CA ILE A 791 -22.04 -8.59 -15.04
C ILE A 791 -22.18 -10.07 -15.44
N ALA A 792 -22.83 -10.90 -14.62
CA ALA A 792 -22.98 -12.33 -14.91
C ALA A 792 -23.88 -12.61 -16.14
N LYS A 793 -24.86 -11.75 -16.42
CA LYS A 793 -25.80 -11.93 -17.54
C LYS A 793 -25.23 -11.56 -18.91
N LYS A 794 -24.19 -10.70 -18.98
CA LYS A 794 -23.68 -10.19 -20.26
C LYS A 794 -22.66 -11.16 -20.88
N ARG A 795 -22.97 -11.69 -22.07
CA ARG A 795 -22.05 -12.50 -22.86
C ARG A 795 -21.27 -11.60 -23.81
N ALA A 796 -19.94 -11.70 -23.77
CA ALA A 796 -19.08 -11.02 -24.74
C ALA A 796 -19.28 -11.61 -26.15
N ARG A 797 -19.09 -10.80 -27.19
CA ARG A 797 -19.08 -11.27 -28.58
C ARG A 797 -17.97 -12.31 -28.78
N LYS A 798 -18.22 -13.30 -29.65
CA LYS A 798 -17.23 -14.32 -30.00
C LYS A 798 -16.03 -13.66 -30.69
N SER A 799 -14.82 -14.05 -30.28
CA SER A 799 -13.59 -13.74 -31.02
C SER A 799 -12.98 -15.03 -31.60
N MET A 800 -12.01 -14.90 -32.50
CA MET A 800 -11.25 -16.03 -33.07
C MET A 800 -10.77 -16.97 -31.95
N GLY A 801 -11.08 -18.27 -32.08
CA GLY A 801 -10.78 -19.30 -31.06
C GLY A 801 -9.89 -20.46 -31.54
N SER A 802 -9.53 -20.48 -32.83
CA SER A 802 -8.73 -21.52 -33.49
C SER A 802 -7.95 -20.92 -34.67
N GLY A 803 -7.02 -21.69 -35.26
CA GLY A 803 -6.25 -21.24 -36.43
C GLY A 803 -5.15 -20.22 -36.11
N PHE A 804 -4.53 -20.30 -34.93
CA PHE A 804 -3.56 -19.31 -34.47
C PHE A 804 -2.24 -19.35 -35.26
N LEU A 805 -1.72 -18.17 -35.61
CA LEU A 805 -0.36 -17.99 -36.14
C LEU A 805 0.70 -18.26 -35.05
N SER A 806 1.82 -18.88 -35.44
CA SER A 806 2.97 -19.07 -34.54
C SER A 806 3.67 -17.73 -34.28
N ILE A 807 4.08 -17.49 -33.03
CA ILE A 807 4.84 -16.27 -32.71
C ILE A 807 6.21 -16.28 -33.38
N ALA A 808 6.79 -17.46 -33.59
CA ALA A 808 8.08 -17.58 -34.24
C ALA A 808 8.02 -17.13 -35.71
N ASP A 809 6.91 -17.36 -36.40
CA ASP A 809 6.75 -16.99 -37.81
C ASP A 809 6.86 -15.47 -38.02
N ILE A 810 6.43 -14.67 -37.03
CA ILE A 810 6.60 -13.21 -37.02
C ILE A 810 8.08 -12.79 -36.95
N PHE A 811 8.92 -13.60 -36.31
CA PHE A 811 10.33 -13.29 -36.09
C PHE A 811 11.27 -14.12 -36.96
N SER A 812 10.80 -14.61 -38.11
CA SER A 812 11.64 -15.36 -39.04
C SER A 812 12.71 -14.45 -39.66
N PRO A 813 14.01 -14.78 -39.55
CA PRO A 813 15.06 -14.03 -40.22
C PRO A 813 14.92 -14.14 -41.75
N LYS A 814 15.20 -13.06 -42.48
CA LYS A 814 15.17 -13.04 -43.96
C LYS A 814 16.05 -14.13 -44.59
N LYS A 815 17.19 -14.45 -43.98
CA LYS A 815 18.13 -15.50 -44.42
C LYS A 815 18.43 -16.47 -43.28
N PHE A 816 17.46 -17.28 -42.87
CA PHE A 816 17.68 -18.24 -41.78
C PHE A 816 18.73 -19.31 -42.15
N ASN A 817 19.78 -19.43 -41.33
CA ASN A 817 20.80 -20.47 -41.47
C ASN A 817 20.83 -21.38 -40.24
N LYS A 818 20.43 -22.65 -40.41
CA LYS A 818 20.39 -23.67 -39.35
C LYS A 818 21.77 -23.97 -38.76
N ASN A 819 22.85 -23.81 -39.54
CA ASN A 819 24.22 -24.09 -39.09
C ASN A 819 24.76 -23.00 -38.16
N LEU A 820 24.19 -21.79 -38.20
CA LEU A 820 24.57 -20.67 -37.32
C LEU A 820 23.81 -20.67 -35.98
N VAL A 821 22.91 -21.64 -35.76
CA VAL A 821 22.18 -21.81 -34.50
C VAL A 821 23.11 -22.40 -33.44
N ASN A 822 23.34 -21.67 -32.35
CA ASN A 822 24.12 -22.17 -31.22
C ASN A 822 23.26 -23.12 -30.35
N LYS A 823 23.25 -24.40 -30.69
CA LYS A 823 22.46 -25.43 -29.97
C LYS A 823 22.79 -25.51 -28.48
N LYS A 824 24.07 -25.37 -28.09
CA LYS A 824 24.49 -25.39 -26.68
C LYS A 824 23.88 -24.21 -25.91
N GLN A 825 23.84 -23.02 -26.52
CA GLN A 825 23.22 -21.84 -25.93
C GLN A 825 21.71 -22.00 -25.78
N VAL A 826 21.01 -22.56 -26.79
CA VAL A 826 19.57 -22.87 -26.70
C VAL A 826 19.28 -23.79 -25.51
N THR A 827 19.98 -24.91 -25.40
CA THR A 827 19.82 -25.86 -24.29
C THR A 827 20.09 -25.20 -22.94
N LYS A 828 21.13 -24.35 -22.85
CA LYS A 828 21.46 -23.61 -21.62
C LYS A 828 20.33 -22.67 -21.19
N ILE A 829 19.79 -21.86 -22.11
CA ILE A 829 18.73 -20.91 -21.83
C ILE A 829 17.45 -21.63 -21.38
N ILE A 830 17.07 -22.70 -22.08
CA ILE A 830 15.90 -23.52 -21.70
C ILE A 830 16.10 -24.12 -20.32
N LYS A 831 17.29 -24.69 -20.03
CA LYS A 831 17.61 -25.24 -18.70
C LYS A 831 17.49 -24.19 -17.59
N LEU A 832 18.03 -22.99 -17.80
CA LEU A 832 17.91 -21.88 -16.84
C LEU A 832 16.45 -21.48 -16.60
N ALA A 833 15.66 -21.39 -17.67
CA ALA A 833 14.23 -21.10 -17.57
C ALA A 833 13.46 -22.22 -16.85
N SER A 834 13.76 -23.49 -17.13
CA SER A 834 13.16 -24.64 -16.44
C SER A 834 13.47 -24.62 -14.95
N SER A 835 14.74 -24.49 -14.57
CA SER A 835 15.13 -24.40 -13.14
C SER A 835 14.46 -23.23 -12.42
N THR A 836 14.34 -22.07 -13.08
CA THR A 836 13.67 -20.90 -12.51
C THR A 836 12.15 -21.11 -12.40
N SER A 837 11.53 -21.73 -13.39
CA SER A 837 10.11 -22.10 -13.36
C SER A 837 9.82 -23.07 -12.21
N ASP A 838 10.65 -24.08 -12.01
CA ASP A 838 10.47 -25.05 -10.93
C ASP A 838 10.67 -24.40 -9.55
N TYR A 839 11.63 -23.47 -9.42
CA TYR A 839 11.74 -22.63 -8.24
C TYR A 839 10.47 -21.79 -8.00
N ILE A 840 9.92 -21.14 -9.03
CA ILE A 840 8.68 -20.35 -8.93
C ILE A 840 7.50 -21.22 -8.51
N LYS A 841 7.38 -22.45 -9.04
CA LYS A 841 6.35 -23.42 -8.64
C LYS A 841 6.52 -23.84 -7.19
N MET A 842 7.75 -24.11 -6.75
CA MET A 842 8.06 -24.44 -5.36
C MET A 842 7.66 -23.30 -4.42
N ILE A 843 8.04 -22.06 -4.72
CA ILE A 843 7.64 -20.87 -3.94
C ILE A 843 6.11 -20.71 -3.94
N SER A 844 5.48 -21.00 -5.08
CA SER A 844 4.03 -20.86 -5.25
C SER A 844 3.20 -21.88 -4.48
N GLY A 845 3.71 -23.11 -4.34
CA GLY A 845 3.05 -24.20 -3.62
C GLY A 845 3.38 -24.26 -2.12
N ASN A 846 4.34 -23.47 -1.64
CA ASN A 846 4.79 -23.53 -0.26
C ASN A 846 4.22 -22.36 0.57
N ALA A 847 3.37 -22.71 1.53
CA ALA A 847 2.71 -21.76 2.44
C ALA A 847 3.69 -20.86 3.20
N SER A 848 4.93 -21.31 3.43
CA SER A 848 5.97 -20.55 4.14
C SER A 848 6.40 -19.28 3.40
N PHE A 849 6.15 -19.19 2.09
CA PHE A 849 6.49 -18.03 1.28
C PHE A 849 5.29 -17.11 1.01
N TYR A 850 4.09 -17.40 1.51
CA TYR A 850 2.86 -16.71 1.11
C TYR A 850 2.98 -15.18 1.17
N GLU A 851 3.50 -14.62 2.26
CA GLU A 851 3.62 -13.16 2.45
C GLU A 851 4.61 -12.50 1.48
N ASN A 852 5.70 -13.18 1.13
CA ASN A 852 6.80 -12.63 0.33
C ASN A 852 6.91 -13.27 -1.05
N ARG A 853 5.90 -14.04 -1.46
CA ARG A 853 5.87 -14.83 -2.69
C ARG A 853 6.15 -13.97 -3.92
N CYS A 854 5.49 -12.81 -4.01
CA CYS A 854 5.65 -11.90 -5.13
C CYS A 854 7.10 -11.42 -5.26
N TYR A 855 7.75 -11.06 -4.14
CA TYR A 855 9.15 -10.64 -4.13
C TYR A 855 10.07 -11.74 -4.67
N TYR A 856 9.97 -12.98 -4.17
CA TYR A 856 10.84 -14.07 -4.60
C TYR A 856 10.62 -14.43 -6.07
N ILE A 857 9.37 -14.40 -6.55
CA ILE A 857 9.05 -14.67 -7.96
C ILE A 857 9.64 -13.57 -8.86
N THR A 858 9.43 -12.29 -8.52
CA THR A 858 9.97 -11.18 -9.30
C THR A 858 11.49 -11.24 -9.35
N ARG A 859 12.14 -11.48 -8.21
CA ARG A 859 13.58 -11.62 -8.13
C ARG A 859 14.11 -12.78 -8.97
N ALA A 860 13.48 -13.95 -8.92
CA ALA A 860 13.90 -15.11 -9.72
C ALA A 860 13.88 -14.80 -11.23
N LYS A 861 12.88 -14.01 -11.67
CA LYS A 861 12.78 -13.53 -13.06
C LYS A 861 13.89 -12.54 -13.40
N GLU A 862 14.17 -11.58 -12.53
CA GLU A 862 15.25 -10.59 -12.72
C GLU A 862 16.63 -11.25 -12.76
N GLU A 863 16.90 -12.23 -11.88
CA GLU A 863 18.16 -12.97 -11.87
C GLU A 863 18.34 -13.78 -13.15
N LEU A 864 17.30 -14.46 -13.63
CA LEU A 864 17.33 -15.17 -14.90
C LEU A 864 17.62 -14.21 -16.07
N LEU A 865 16.95 -13.05 -16.08
CA LEU A 865 17.15 -12.02 -17.10
C LEU A 865 18.58 -11.47 -17.07
N TYR A 866 19.15 -11.23 -15.88
CA TYR A 866 20.53 -10.81 -15.72
C TYR A 866 21.51 -11.84 -16.32
N GLU A 867 21.35 -13.13 -16.04
CA GLU A 867 22.21 -14.18 -16.60
C GLU A 867 22.11 -14.27 -18.13
N ILE A 868 20.90 -14.11 -18.68
CA ILE A 868 20.68 -14.16 -20.13
C ILE A 868 21.27 -12.91 -20.81
N ASN A 869 21.17 -11.74 -20.19
CA ASN A 869 21.77 -10.49 -20.68
C ASN A 869 23.30 -10.53 -20.76
N LYS A 870 23.96 -11.42 -20.01
CA LYS A 870 25.42 -11.65 -20.13
C LYS A 870 25.81 -12.47 -21.36
N MET A 871 24.85 -13.13 -22.01
CA MET A 871 25.10 -13.92 -23.21
C MET A 871 24.97 -13.05 -24.46
N LYS A 872 25.73 -13.35 -25.52
CA LYS A 872 25.50 -12.80 -26.86
C LYS A 872 24.70 -13.83 -27.68
N ILE A 873 23.45 -13.54 -27.97
CA ILE A 873 22.56 -14.39 -28.77
C ILE A 873 22.57 -13.84 -30.20
N ASN A 874 22.58 -14.70 -31.23
CA ASN A 874 22.44 -14.27 -32.63
C ASN A 874 21.00 -14.46 -33.14
N GLU A 875 20.65 -13.86 -34.28
CA GLU A 875 19.29 -13.89 -34.83
C GLU A 875 18.75 -15.31 -35.09
N HIS A 876 19.57 -16.23 -35.61
CA HIS A 876 19.16 -17.60 -35.88
C HIS A 876 18.88 -18.38 -34.59
N THR A 877 19.66 -18.13 -33.54
CA THR A 877 19.49 -18.73 -32.23
C THR A 877 18.27 -18.17 -31.52
N MET A 878 18.02 -16.86 -31.62
CA MET A 878 16.81 -16.21 -31.13
C MET A 878 15.54 -16.78 -31.77
N TYR A 879 15.51 -16.89 -33.10
CA TYR A 879 14.40 -17.51 -33.82
C TYR A 879 14.15 -18.96 -33.39
N ARG A 880 15.22 -19.75 -33.17
CA ARG A 880 15.09 -21.13 -32.65
C ARG A 880 14.47 -21.15 -31.25
N LEU A 881 14.84 -20.23 -30.36
CA LEU A 881 14.25 -20.10 -29.02
C LEU A 881 12.77 -19.71 -29.08
N LEU A 882 12.39 -18.83 -30.00
CA LEU A 882 10.99 -18.46 -30.22
C LEU A 882 10.16 -19.65 -30.72
N LYS A 883 10.69 -20.49 -31.61
CA LYS A 883 10.00 -21.73 -32.05
C LYS A 883 9.66 -22.66 -30.89
N ASN A 884 10.49 -22.70 -29.86
CA ASN A 884 10.20 -23.53 -28.67
C ASN A 884 8.96 -23.06 -27.91
N LEU A 885 8.56 -21.78 -28.00
CA LEU A 885 7.32 -21.27 -27.39
C LEU A 885 6.06 -21.95 -27.95
N ASP A 886 6.13 -22.53 -29.15
CA ASP A 886 4.99 -23.17 -29.83
C ASP A 886 5.06 -24.70 -29.79
N THR A 887 6.13 -25.29 -29.25
CA THR A 887 6.25 -26.74 -29.08
C THR A 887 5.55 -27.23 -27.81
N LYS A 888 4.85 -28.38 -27.88
CA LYS A 888 4.12 -28.97 -26.73
C LYS A 888 5.03 -29.34 -25.54
N HIS A 889 6.30 -29.65 -25.78
CA HIS A 889 7.25 -30.12 -24.75
C HIS A 889 7.65 -29.04 -23.73
N ASP A 890 7.59 -27.75 -24.07
CA ASP A 890 8.09 -26.65 -23.22
C ASP A 890 6.96 -25.79 -22.60
N THR A 891 5.75 -26.33 -22.53
CA THR A 891 4.54 -25.59 -22.07
C THR A 891 4.72 -24.98 -20.67
N SER A 892 5.50 -25.61 -19.79
CA SER A 892 5.73 -25.16 -18.42
C SER A 892 6.64 -23.92 -18.31
N VAL A 893 7.52 -23.70 -19.29
CA VAL A 893 8.49 -22.58 -19.30
C VAL A 893 8.13 -21.47 -20.28
N LYS A 894 7.15 -21.69 -21.15
CA LYS A 894 6.71 -20.75 -22.21
C LYS A 894 6.59 -19.30 -21.75
N ASN A 895 5.89 -19.05 -20.64
CA ASN A 895 5.69 -17.69 -20.14
C ASN A 895 6.99 -17.02 -19.67
N LEU A 896 7.90 -17.80 -19.10
CA LEU A 896 9.18 -17.30 -18.61
C LEU A 896 10.17 -17.07 -19.75
N LEU A 897 10.21 -17.98 -20.73
CA LEU A 897 10.96 -17.78 -21.97
C LEU A 897 10.44 -16.55 -22.73
N PHE A 898 9.12 -16.39 -22.87
CA PHE A 898 8.54 -15.19 -23.47
C PHE A 898 9.00 -13.92 -22.72
N TYR A 899 8.89 -13.90 -21.39
CA TYR A 899 9.36 -12.77 -20.59
C TYR A 899 10.83 -12.44 -20.87
N VAL A 900 11.72 -13.42 -20.81
CA VAL A 900 13.16 -13.15 -20.94
C VAL A 900 13.57 -12.79 -22.37
N LEU A 901 13.06 -13.48 -23.38
CA LEU A 901 13.45 -13.21 -24.78
C LEU A 901 13.07 -11.79 -25.21
N PHE A 902 11.93 -11.28 -24.74
CA PHE A 902 11.46 -9.93 -25.04
C PHE A 902 12.01 -8.85 -24.10
N ASN A 903 12.71 -9.23 -23.03
CA ASN A 903 13.41 -8.31 -22.12
C ASN A 903 14.93 -8.32 -22.30
N TYR A 904 15.43 -9.17 -23.20
CA TYR A 904 16.85 -9.30 -23.48
C TYR A 904 17.40 -7.97 -24.04
N LYS A 905 18.50 -7.48 -23.44
CA LYS A 905 19.08 -6.15 -23.70
C LYS A 905 19.83 -6.10 -25.04
N ASN A 906 19.11 -6.24 -26.16
CA ASN A 906 19.61 -5.95 -27.49
C ASN A 906 18.49 -5.77 -28.53
N ASP A 907 18.91 -5.47 -29.76
CA ASP A 907 18.01 -4.99 -30.80
C ASP A 907 17.55 -6.11 -31.73
N ILE A 908 17.85 -7.39 -31.45
CA ILE A 908 17.62 -8.49 -32.40
C ILE A 908 16.15 -8.60 -32.78
N LEU A 909 15.25 -8.63 -31.79
CA LEU A 909 13.82 -8.74 -32.05
C LEU A 909 13.27 -7.48 -32.72
N THR A 910 13.74 -6.29 -32.31
CA THR A 910 13.34 -5.02 -32.94
C THR A 910 13.80 -4.95 -34.39
N ASN A 911 15.04 -5.35 -34.70
CA ASN A 911 15.59 -5.40 -36.06
C ASN A 911 14.83 -6.38 -36.95
N MET A 912 14.40 -7.53 -36.40
CA MET A 912 13.51 -8.44 -37.13
C MET A 912 12.16 -7.78 -37.43
N LEU A 913 11.58 -7.02 -36.50
CA LEU A 913 10.29 -6.34 -36.69
C LEU A 913 10.33 -5.23 -37.74
N VAL A 914 11.49 -4.61 -38.02
CA VAL A 914 11.66 -3.62 -39.08
C VAL A 914 11.32 -4.17 -40.48
N GLN A 915 11.22 -5.50 -40.64
CA GLN A 915 10.73 -6.09 -41.89
C GLN A 915 9.23 -5.85 -42.15
N TYR A 916 8.47 -5.46 -41.13
CA TYR A 916 7.05 -5.12 -41.23
C TYR A 916 6.83 -3.61 -41.22
N LYS A 917 5.77 -3.16 -41.89
CA LYS A 917 5.33 -1.76 -41.83
C LYS A 917 4.75 -1.46 -40.44
N LYS A 918 4.95 -0.25 -39.93
CA LYS A 918 4.23 0.20 -38.74
C LYS A 918 2.74 0.36 -39.07
N VAL A 919 1.88 -0.03 -38.14
CA VAL A 919 0.43 0.15 -38.28
C VAL A 919 0.13 1.64 -38.16
N ASN A 920 -0.51 2.20 -39.19
CA ASN A 920 -0.79 3.63 -39.26
C ASN A 920 -2.17 4.03 -38.71
N THR A 921 -2.96 3.07 -38.20
CA THR A 921 -4.30 3.30 -37.66
C THR A 921 -4.23 3.59 -36.15
N PHE A 922 -4.75 4.74 -35.73
CA PHE A 922 -4.92 5.06 -34.31
C PHE A 922 -6.30 5.61 -34.01
N LEU A 923 -6.70 5.46 -32.75
CA LEU A 923 -7.88 6.12 -32.21
C LEU A 923 -7.50 7.54 -31.81
N TYR A 924 -8.33 8.48 -32.22
CA TYR A 924 -8.24 9.86 -31.80
C TYR A 924 -9.66 10.34 -31.46
N GLU A 925 -9.73 11.29 -30.54
CA GLU A 925 -10.99 11.88 -30.12
C GLU A 925 -11.59 12.68 -31.27
N ASP A 926 -12.85 12.37 -31.58
CA ASP A 926 -13.60 12.99 -32.68
C ASP A 926 -15.05 13.10 -32.24
N LYS A 927 -15.56 14.33 -32.13
CA LYS A 927 -16.96 14.58 -31.71
C LYS A 927 -17.98 13.82 -32.57
N THR A 928 -17.64 13.57 -33.83
CA THR A 928 -18.48 12.86 -34.81
C THR A 928 -18.10 11.38 -34.98
N GLY A 929 -17.18 10.86 -34.18
CA GLY A 929 -16.70 9.48 -34.28
C GLY A 929 -17.73 8.43 -33.88
N GLU A 930 -17.66 7.28 -34.53
CA GLU A 930 -18.62 6.17 -34.37
C GLU A 930 -18.34 5.28 -33.15
N ILE A 931 -17.13 5.38 -32.58
CA ILE A 931 -16.70 4.56 -31.45
C ILE A 931 -16.95 5.33 -30.16
N TYR A 932 -17.98 4.95 -29.41
CA TYR A 932 -18.31 5.55 -28.12
C TYR A 932 -17.67 4.78 -26.95
N VAL A 933 -16.84 5.46 -26.17
CA VAL A 933 -16.19 4.91 -24.97
C VAL A 933 -16.29 5.93 -23.84
N TYR A 934 -17.03 5.60 -22.77
CA TYR A 934 -17.10 6.40 -21.54
C TYR A 934 -17.40 7.90 -21.76
N GLY A 935 -18.37 8.21 -22.62
CA GLY A 935 -18.74 9.61 -22.90
C GLY A 935 -17.91 10.29 -23.98
N ILE A 936 -16.94 9.59 -24.57
CA ILE A 936 -16.02 10.14 -25.58
C ILE A 936 -16.21 9.39 -26.89
N ASN A 937 -16.38 10.16 -27.97
CA ASN A 937 -16.42 9.62 -29.33
C ASN A 937 -15.00 9.57 -29.91
N PHE A 938 -14.69 8.44 -30.54
CA PHE A 938 -13.43 8.18 -31.21
C PHE A 938 -13.67 7.84 -32.67
N SER A 939 -12.74 8.27 -33.51
CA SER A 939 -12.63 7.87 -34.91
C SER A 939 -11.32 7.12 -35.13
N LYS A 940 -11.30 6.26 -36.13
CA LYS A 940 -10.06 5.63 -36.62
C LYS A 940 -9.48 6.52 -37.72
N LYS A 941 -8.27 7.03 -37.54
CA LYS A 941 -7.53 7.74 -38.60
C LYS A 941 -6.27 6.98 -38.97
N SER A 942 -5.96 7.01 -40.27
CA SER A 942 -4.64 6.71 -40.78
C SER A 942 -3.74 7.95 -40.60
N SER A 943 -2.54 7.79 -40.06
CA SER A 943 -1.58 8.91 -39.88
C SER A 943 -1.37 9.72 -41.16
N PRO A 944 -1.33 11.07 -41.10
CA PRO A 944 -1.01 11.91 -42.26
C PRO A 944 0.35 11.60 -42.90
N LYS A 945 1.25 10.89 -42.20
CA LYS A 945 2.56 10.46 -42.73
C LYS A 945 2.51 9.27 -43.72
N ALA A 946 1.33 8.90 -44.21
CA ALA A 946 1.16 7.83 -45.20
C ALA A 946 1.03 8.33 -46.66
N ILE A 947 1.16 9.65 -46.91
CA ILE A 947 1.04 10.26 -48.26
C ILE A 947 2.28 11.15 -48.59
N LEU A 948 3.46 10.83 -48.05
CA LEU A 948 4.73 11.34 -48.58
C LEU A 948 5.72 10.19 -48.76
#